data_AF-K1XZ52-F1
#
_entry.id   AF-K1XZ52-F1
#
_cell.length_a   1.000
_cell.length_b   1.000
_cell.length_c   1.000
_cell.angle_alpha   90.00
_cell.angle_beta   90.00
_cell.angle_gamma   90.00
#
_symmetry.space_group_name_H-M   'P 1'
#
loop_
_entity.id
_entity.type
_entity.pdbx_description
1 polymer ?
#
loop_
_entity_poly.entity_id
_entity_poly.type
_entity_poly.pdbx_seq_one_letter_code
_entity_poly.pdbx_strand_id
1 'polypeptide(L)'
;MNTKNTLSINQKSKSHNYQGFTLVELIVVITILIILGTIAFTRLTGFSGNARDSSRTSDFANIAKGLDIAYIKTGSYPNPDGSFSVTYSGGVLWTQGTIGDTVVNILGSAGSKLSKKPTDPLTTAKEYTYSKLTHGNAYQLKTDWEWDSMAYIIPQTYASSGNPTLTYIKGNYNGIVAKTETGSMVYLLAVPSLITTGSGALDPAKFLIHGQTNSGGLANAVIASKLLVYSSGSLPSNDTERILFASSIALAYSGTALASQSNIASYITALRDTNTGTMASLWGKFLSVSLGGSTSTVHTAVITYQDCTFNATPITHSTSVTAYQTASVSFGNTCISQQRTCTDGTLSGTYTFANCTVDGATGTFTLSQASVTQGTSSTISNNCSTAPTSYTSSDTAVATIAGTTITTLSVWTTNITPVWGACGDNSGKTLTVTTHQYPWCTTPDILVGWKYWAACNVGATTISTSYAANANDNPLVEPESKRGKYFQWWENIAWDYDGGVTSTDNCTWDRDTQSCTTPTLSAWSSTISDTTSGGANRWYDWGGTATPDTRGPCALNYHVPTQSEWNTAYTTLGSHRNTFISTLKLPTAGYRAASNGALTSQGSYGGYWSSSSYTVYGYNLSSTSTSVVPMNFNNVTRATGFSVRCLKN
;
A
#
# COMPACT_ATOMS: atom_id res chain seq x y z
N MET A 1 18.88 -57.27 -54.14
CA MET A 1 17.73 -56.38 -54.37
C MET A 1 16.96 -56.21 -53.07
N ASN A 2 16.50 -54.99 -52.78
CA ASN A 2 15.34 -54.61 -51.95
C ASN A 2 15.05 -55.41 -50.67
N THR A 3 15.47 -54.92 -49.51
CA THR A 3 14.73 -53.98 -48.63
C THR A 3 13.52 -54.58 -47.91
N LYS A 4 13.62 -54.65 -46.58
CA LYS A 4 12.56 -54.22 -45.65
C LYS A 4 13.16 -53.86 -44.29
N ASN A 5 12.97 -52.60 -43.92
CA ASN A 5 13.39 -52.00 -42.66
C ASN A 5 12.11 -51.73 -41.85
N THR A 6 11.99 -52.25 -40.61
CA THR A 6 10.95 -51.82 -39.65
C THR A 6 11.30 -52.17 -38.21
N LEU A 7 11.78 -51.17 -37.47
CA LEU A 7 11.32 -50.76 -36.14
C LEU A 7 11.05 -51.85 -35.08
N SER A 8 12.05 -52.14 -34.25
CA SER A 8 11.86 -52.74 -32.93
C SER A 8 11.53 -51.66 -31.88
N ILE A 9 10.25 -51.54 -31.50
CA ILE A 9 9.82 -50.63 -30.44
C ILE A 9 10.15 -51.27 -29.08
N ASN A 10 11.17 -50.75 -28.39
CA ASN A 10 11.49 -51.11 -27.01
C ASN A 10 10.44 -50.53 -26.04
N GLN A 11 9.34 -51.25 -25.81
CA GLN A 11 8.40 -50.89 -24.76
C GLN A 11 8.99 -51.18 -23.38
N LYS A 12 9.45 -50.14 -22.68
CA LYS A 12 9.72 -50.22 -21.24
C LYS A 12 8.41 -50.47 -20.50
N SER A 13 8.21 -51.70 -20.02
CA SER A 13 7.16 -52.00 -19.05
C SER A 13 7.40 -51.20 -17.77
N LYS A 14 6.54 -50.21 -17.50
CA LYS A 14 6.44 -49.58 -16.17
C LYS A 14 5.48 -50.42 -15.34
N SER A 15 6.01 -51.07 -14.29
CA SER A 15 5.19 -51.65 -13.23
C SER A 15 4.43 -50.53 -12.51
N HIS A 16 3.15 -50.37 -12.84
CA HIS A 16 2.26 -49.52 -12.05
C HIS A 16 1.85 -50.27 -10.78
N ASN A 17 2.38 -49.83 -9.64
CA ASN A 17 1.90 -50.27 -8.34
C ASN A 17 0.49 -49.69 -8.13
N TYR A 18 -0.53 -50.47 -8.46
CA TYR A 18 -1.92 -50.12 -8.17
C TYR A 18 -2.16 -50.22 -6.65
N GLN A 19 -1.90 -49.12 -5.94
CA GLN A 19 -2.46 -48.89 -4.61
C GLN A 19 -3.96 -48.64 -4.77
N GLY A 20 -4.73 -49.73 -4.87
CA GLY A 20 -6.18 -49.68 -4.98
C GLY A 20 -6.80 -49.29 -3.63
N PHE A 21 -7.55 -48.18 -3.63
CA PHE A 21 -8.41 -47.82 -2.50
C PHE A 21 -9.42 -48.94 -2.22
N THR A 22 -9.66 -49.21 -0.94
CA THR A 22 -10.67 -50.18 -0.54
C THR A 22 -12.08 -49.63 -0.82
N LEU A 23 -13.03 -50.54 -1.05
CA LEU A 23 -14.45 -50.17 -1.23
C LEU A 23 -14.98 -49.39 0.00
N VAL A 24 -14.44 -49.67 1.19
CA VAL A 24 -14.76 -48.98 2.45
C VAL A 24 -14.29 -47.52 2.45
N GLU A 25 -13.08 -47.23 1.96
CA GLU A 25 -12.61 -45.83 1.86
C GLU A 25 -13.46 -45.04 0.86
N LEU A 26 -13.80 -45.65 -0.29
CA LEU A 26 -14.65 -44.99 -1.29
C LEU A 26 -16.05 -44.68 -0.74
N ILE A 27 -16.69 -45.62 -0.04
CA ILE A 27 -18.06 -45.41 0.49
C ILE A 27 -18.08 -44.38 1.64
N VAL A 28 -17.03 -44.31 2.46
CA VAL A 28 -16.89 -43.28 3.50
C VAL A 28 -16.71 -41.89 2.87
N VAL A 29 -15.89 -41.75 1.83
CA VAL A 29 -15.69 -40.45 1.16
C VAL A 29 -16.97 -39.95 0.51
N ILE A 30 -17.68 -40.78 -0.27
CA ILE A 30 -18.91 -40.34 -0.94
C ILE A 30 -20.04 -40.03 0.06
N THR A 31 -20.13 -40.73 1.19
CA THR A 31 -21.14 -40.44 2.22
C THR A 31 -20.85 -39.12 2.93
N ILE A 32 -19.59 -38.83 3.28
CA ILE A 32 -19.18 -37.52 3.82
C ILE A 32 -19.47 -36.40 2.80
N LEU A 33 -19.16 -36.60 1.51
CA LEU A 33 -19.44 -35.60 0.46
C LEU A 33 -20.95 -35.35 0.26
N ILE A 34 -21.81 -36.37 0.39
CA ILE A 34 -23.26 -36.20 0.35
C ILE A 34 -23.76 -35.40 1.56
N ILE A 35 -23.28 -35.72 2.78
CA ILE A 35 -23.66 -35.00 4.00
C ILE A 35 -23.22 -33.54 3.92
N LEU A 36 -21.95 -33.27 3.60
CA LEU A 36 -21.43 -31.91 3.45
C LEU A 36 -22.12 -31.15 2.30
N GLY A 37 -22.38 -31.82 1.18
CA GLY A 37 -23.07 -31.26 0.02
C GLY A 37 -24.49 -30.79 0.35
N THR A 38 -25.27 -31.58 1.09
CA THR A 38 -26.64 -31.18 1.48
C THR A 38 -26.66 -29.98 2.44
N ILE A 39 -25.73 -29.91 3.40
CA ILE A 39 -25.60 -28.78 4.33
C ILE A 39 -25.12 -27.51 3.60
N ALA A 40 -24.17 -27.63 2.66
CA ALA A 40 -23.70 -26.50 1.86
C ALA A 40 -24.78 -25.99 0.89
N PHE A 41 -25.50 -26.89 0.22
CA PHE A 41 -26.53 -26.54 -0.75
C PHE A 41 -27.73 -25.84 -0.11
N THR A 42 -28.16 -26.28 1.08
CA THR A 42 -29.26 -25.64 1.83
C THR A 42 -28.93 -24.23 2.32
N ARG A 43 -27.65 -23.86 2.44
CA ARG A 43 -27.21 -22.47 2.72
C ARG A 43 -27.10 -21.60 1.46
N LEU A 44 -26.86 -22.20 0.29
CA LEU A 44 -26.64 -21.49 -0.98
C LEU A 44 -27.93 -20.93 -1.61
N THR A 45 -29.08 -21.51 -1.30
CA THR A 45 -30.39 -21.11 -1.84
C THR A 45 -30.74 -19.65 -1.53
N GLY A 46 -30.52 -19.18 -0.29
CA GLY A 46 -30.79 -17.80 0.12
C GLY A 46 -29.94 -16.76 -0.60
N PHE A 47 -28.63 -16.98 -0.72
CA PHE A 47 -27.74 -16.10 -1.49
C PHE A 47 -28.12 -16.04 -2.98
N SER A 48 -28.63 -17.14 -3.53
CA SER A 48 -29.08 -17.20 -4.91
C SER A 48 -30.35 -16.38 -5.15
N GLY A 49 -31.27 -16.32 -4.18
CA GLY A 49 -32.45 -15.44 -4.22
C GLY A 49 -32.04 -13.96 -4.26
N ASN A 50 -31.23 -13.52 -3.29
CA ASN A 50 -30.75 -12.13 -3.20
C ASN A 50 -30.04 -11.65 -4.48
N ALA A 51 -29.29 -12.52 -5.17
CA ALA A 51 -28.63 -12.21 -6.44
C ALA A 51 -29.62 -12.02 -7.61
N ARG A 52 -30.67 -12.84 -7.66
CA ARG A 52 -31.76 -12.71 -8.65
C ARG A 52 -32.60 -11.46 -8.40
N ASP A 53 -32.92 -11.18 -7.15
CA ASP A 53 -33.64 -9.98 -6.73
C ASP A 53 -32.85 -8.67 -6.97
N SER A 54 -31.53 -8.70 -6.76
CA SER A 54 -30.63 -7.61 -7.20
C SER A 54 -30.66 -7.41 -8.72
N SER A 55 -30.79 -8.51 -9.48
CA SER A 55 -30.91 -8.45 -10.95
C SER A 55 -32.25 -7.83 -11.38
N ARG A 56 -33.37 -8.18 -10.73
CA ARG A 56 -34.69 -7.54 -10.94
C ARG A 56 -34.64 -6.03 -10.74
N THR A 57 -33.96 -5.58 -9.68
CA THR A 57 -33.79 -4.16 -9.35
C THR A 57 -32.97 -3.42 -10.43
N SER A 58 -31.91 -4.05 -10.93
CA SER A 58 -31.07 -3.53 -12.02
C SER A 58 -31.85 -3.44 -13.34
N ASP A 59 -32.56 -4.51 -13.71
CA ASP A 59 -33.44 -4.55 -14.88
C ASP A 59 -34.46 -3.40 -14.82
N PHE A 60 -35.12 -3.18 -13.68
CA PHE A 60 -36.10 -2.11 -13.48
C PHE A 60 -35.50 -0.71 -13.60
N ALA A 61 -34.25 -0.50 -13.16
CA ALA A 61 -33.54 0.77 -13.37
C ALA A 61 -33.24 1.02 -14.86
N ASN A 62 -32.83 -0.02 -15.59
CA ASN A 62 -32.53 0.07 -17.02
C ASN A 62 -33.80 0.27 -17.87
N ILE A 63 -34.90 -0.44 -17.55
CA ILE A 63 -36.21 -0.26 -18.21
C ILE A 63 -36.75 1.14 -17.96
N ALA A 64 -36.76 1.62 -16.71
CA ALA A 64 -37.26 2.95 -16.37
C ALA A 64 -36.51 4.06 -17.14
N LYS A 65 -35.17 4.03 -17.11
CA LYS A 65 -34.32 4.93 -17.90
C LYS A 65 -34.62 4.83 -19.41
N GLY A 66 -34.86 3.62 -19.91
CA GLY A 66 -35.23 3.40 -21.30
C GLY A 66 -36.57 4.04 -21.67
N LEU A 67 -37.59 3.83 -20.83
CA LEU A 67 -38.92 4.42 -20.98
C LEU A 67 -38.88 5.95 -20.96
N ASP A 68 -38.10 6.54 -20.05
CA ASP A 68 -37.94 8.00 -19.98
C ASP A 68 -37.26 8.57 -21.23
N ILE A 69 -36.26 7.88 -21.78
CA ILE A 69 -35.59 8.26 -23.04
C ILE A 69 -36.53 8.08 -24.25
N ALA A 70 -37.35 7.02 -24.27
CA ALA A 70 -38.37 6.81 -25.31
C ALA A 70 -39.45 7.91 -25.27
N TYR A 71 -39.88 8.31 -24.07
CA TYR A 71 -40.80 9.42 -23.86
C TYR A 71 -40.21 10.74 -24.36
N ILE A 72 -38.96 11.08 -24.02
CA ILE A 72 -38.27 12.29 -24.50
C ILE A 72 -38.22 12.34 -26.04
N LYS A 73 -38.08 11.20 -26.72
CA LYS A 73 -37.98 11.14 -28.19
C LYS A 73 -39.31 11.09 -28.93
N THR A 74 -40.35 10.54 -28.33
CA THR A 74 -41.63 10.25 -29.01
C THR A 74 -42.83 11.00 -28.42
N GLY A 75 -42.63 11.75 -27.33
CA GLY A 75 -43.69 12.46 -26.61
C GLY A 75 -44.66 11.55 -25.85
N SER A 76 -44.45 10.23 -25.84
CA SER A 76 -45.33 9.28 -25.15
C SER A 76 -44.56 8.03 -24.72
N TYR A 77 -45.08 7.32 -23.71
CA TYR A 77 -44.53 6.01 -23.34
C TYR A 77 -45.04 4.92 -24.29
N PRO A 78 -44.23 3.89 -24.63
CA PRO A 78 -44.66 2.76 -25.48
C PRO A 78 -45.94 2.07 -24.96
N ASN A 79 -46.74 1.48 -25.85
CA ASN A 79 -47.83 0.59 -25.41
C ASN A 79 -47.22 -0.72 -24.84
N PRO A 80 -47.75 -1.27 -23.73
CA PRO A 80 -47.30 -2.57 -23.23
C PRO A 80 -47.55 -3.70 -24.24
N ASP A 81 -46.68 -4.70 -24.25
CA ASP A 81 -46.91 -5.94 -25.00
C ASP A 81 -48.03 -6.77 -24.34
N GLY A 82 -48.79 -7.53 -25.13
CA GLY A 82 -49.88 -8.37 -24.62
C GLY A 82 -50.98 -7.60 -23.86
N SER A 83 -51.15 -6.31 -24.15
CA SER A 83 -51.87 -5.39 -23.26
C SER A 83 -53.39 -5.59 -23.23
N PHE A 84 -53.98 -5.35 -22.06
CA PHE A 84 -55.40 -5.10 -21.87
C PHE A 84 -55.65 -3.67 -21.35
N SER A 85 -56.86 -3.17 -21.59
CA SER A 85 -57.31 -1.85 -21.13
C SER A 85 -58.11 -1.96 -19.84
N VAL A 86 -57.80 -1.09 -18.87
CA VAL A 86 -58.63 -0.90 -17.67
C VAL A 86 -59.48 0.34 -17.89
N THR A 87 -60.81 0.18 -17.81
CA THR A 87 -61.78 1.21 -18.21
C THR A 87 -62.70 1.65 -17.08
N TYR A 88 -63.26 2.85 -17.19
CA TYR A 88 -64.36 3.32 -16.33
C TYR A 88 -65.34 4.16 -17.15
N SER A 89 -66.64 3.91 -16.97
CA SER A 89 -67.74 4.58 -17.70
C SER A 89 -67.64 4.55 -19.24
N GLY A 90 -66.82 3.64 -19.81
CA GLY A 90 -66.56 3.52 -21.25
C GLY A 90 -65.19 4.06 -21.71
N GLY A 91 -64.54 4.91 -20.92
CA GLY A 91 -63.21 5.45 -21.20
C GLY A 91 -62.08 4.57 -20.64
N VAL A 92 -60.90 4.60 -21.27
CA VAL A 92 -59.70 3.90 -20.76
C VAL A 92 -58.94 4.79 -19.75
N LEU A 93 -58.55 4.22 -18.61
CA LEU A 93 -57.77 4.90 -17.57
C LEU A 93 -56.27 4.63 -17.74
N TRP A 94 -55.93 3.35 -17.91
CA TRP A 94 -54.58 2.89 -18.24
C TRP A 94 -54.64 1.59 -19.05
N THR A 95 -53.51 1.27 -19.67
CA THR A 95 -53.26 -0.01 -20.33
C THR A 95 -52.22 -0.77 -19.53
N GLN A 96 -52.40 -2.08 -19.36
CA GLN A 96 -51.51 -2.98 -18.62
C GLN A 96 -51.15 -4.18 -19.49
N GLY A 97 -49.88 -4.58 -19.48
CA GLY A 97 -49.34 -5.74 -20.18
C GLY A 97 -47.92 -6.03 -19.67
N THR A 98 -46.98 -6.27 -20.58
CA THR A 98 -45.59 -6.60 -20.24
C THR A 98 -44.54 -5.73 -20.96
N ILE A 99 -43.30 -5.80 -20.49
CA ILE A 99 -42.09 -5.39 -21.22
C ILE A 99 -41.68 -6.53 -22.14
N GLY A 100 -42.39 -6.68 -23.26
CA GLY A 100 -42.11 -7.67 -24.28
C GLY A 100 -41.17 -7.17 -25.37
N ASP A 101 -41.14 -7.88 -26.49
CA ASP A 101 -40.21 -7.57 -27.59
C ASP A 101 -40.54 -6.26 -28.29
N THR A 102 -41.82 -5.86 -28.41
CA THR A 102 -42.18 -4.59 -29.05
C THR A 102 -41.69 -3.42 -28.21
N VAL A 103 -41.94 -3.43 -26.90
CA VAL A 103 -41.45 -2.39 -25.99
C VAL A 103 -39.93 -2.33 -26.03
N VAL A 104 -39.22 -3.46 -25.88
CA VAL A 104 -37.74 -3.50 -25.89
C VAL A 104 -37.16 -2.99 -27.21
N ASN A 105 -37.77 -3.32 -28.35
CA ASN A 105 -37.36 -2.79 -29.66
C ASN A 105 -37.56 -1.27 -29.76
N ILE A 106 -38.68 -0.73 -29.26
CA ILE A 106 -38.91 0.72 -29.20
C ILE A 106 -37.87 1.41 -28.28
N LEU A 107 -37.55 0.83 -27.12
CA LEU A 107 -36.50 1.36 -26.23
C LEU A 107 -35.13 1.35 -26.93
N GLY A 108 -34.80 0.28 -27.66
CA GLY A 108 -33.59 0.16 -28.46
C GLY A 108 -33.50 1.22 -29.57
N SER A 109 -34.58 1.41 -30.34
CA SER A 109 -34.70 2.46 -31.37
C SER A 109 -34.63 3.87 -30.77
N ALA A 110 -35.13 4.06 -29.54
CA ALA A 110 -34.96 5.28 -28.77
C ALA A 110 -33.51 5.49 -28.27
N GLY A 111 -32.57 4.58 -28.54
CA GLY A 111 -31.16 4.67 -28.14
C GLY A 111 -30.86 4.06 -26.78
N SER A 112 -31.85 3.45 -26.12
CA SER A 112 -31.71 2.71 -24.87
C SER A 112 -31.62 1.22 -25.15
N LYS A 113 -30.61 0.81 -25.93
CA LYS A 113 -30.41 -0.58 -26.31
C LYS A 113 -30.00 -1.41 -25.09
N LEU A 114 -30.94 -2.17 -24.55
CA LEU A 114 -30.72 -3.13 -23.47
C LEU A 114 -29.83 -4.27 -23.99
N SER A 115 -28.87 -4.70 -23.18
CA SER A 115 -27.88 -5.74 -23.56
C SER A 115 -28.48 -7.15 -23.68
N LYS A 116 -29.60 -7.38 -22.99
CA LYS A 116 -30.48 -8.55 -23.09
C LYS A 116 -31.93 -8.09 -22.89
N LYS A 117 -32.90 -8.89 -23.34
CA LYS A 117 -34.31 -8.71 -22.95
C LYS A 117 -34.43 -8.91 -21.42
N PRO A 118 -34.96 -7.94 -20.66
CA PRO A 118 -35.19 -8.13 -19.23
C PRO A 118 -36.32 -9.13 -19.00
N THR A 119 -36.03 -10.19 -18.26
CA THR A 119 -36.96 -11.27 -17.91
C THR A 119 -36.66 -11.71 -16.49
N ASP A 120 -37.66 -12.26 -15.80
CA ASP A 120 -37.52 -12.68 -14.42
C ASP A 120 -36.38 -13.71 -14.25
N PRO A 121 -35.40 -13.49 -13.36
CA PRO A 121 -34.24 -14.38 -13.25
C PRO A 121 -34.52 -15.78 -12.67
N LEU A 122 -35.69 -16.01 -12.06
CA LEU A 122 -36.13 -17.35 -11.63
C LEU A 122 -36.83 -18.08 -12.77
N THR A 123 -37.63 -17.36 -13.55
CA THR A 123 -38.37 -17.88 -14.70
C THR A 123 -38.09 -17.02 -15.92
N THR A 124 -37.07 -17.38 -16.71
CA THR A 124 -36.59 -16.58 -17.86
C THR A 124 -37.61 -16.39 -18.99
N ALA A 125 -38.77 -17.04 -18.93
CA ALA A 125 -39.92 -16.82 -19.80
C ALA A 125 -40.97 -15.83 -19.24
N LYS A 126 -40.88 -15.44 -17.96
CA LYS A 126 -41.78 -14.47 -17.32
C LYS A 126 -41.26 -13.06 -17.57
N GLU A 127 -42.00 -12.30 -18.36
CA GLU A 127 -41.74 -10.88 -18.57
C GLU A 127 -42.25 -10.04 -17.39
N TYR A 128 -41.67 -8.85 -17.20
CA TYR A 128 -42.11 -7.93 -16.16
C TYR A 128 -43.41 -7.21 -16.55
N THR A 129 -44.32 -7.05 -15.60
CA THR A 129 -45.59 -6.35 -15.81
C THR A 129 -45.32 -4.85 -16.00
N TYR A 130 -46.03 -4.24 -16.94
CA TYR A 130 -45.90 -2.84 -17.29
C TYR A 130 -47.28 -2.22 -17.56
N SER A 131 -47.53 -1.08 -16.93
CA SER A 131 -48.76 -0.30 -17.11
C SER A 131 -48.44 1.16 -17.39
N LYS A 132 -49.21 1.80 -18.27
CA LYS A 132 -49.15 3.26 -18.49
C LYS A 132 -50.54 3.89 -18.53
N LEU A 133 -50.64 5.12 -18.02
CA LEU A 133 -51.86 5.92 -18.12
C LEU A 133 -52.27 6.14 -19.58
N THR A 134 -53.58 6.28 -19.80
CA THR A 134 -54.15 6.77 -21.05
C THR A 134 -54.01 8.30 -21.15
N HIS A 135 -54.13 9.00 -20.02
CA HIS A 135 -54.00 10.46 -19.93
C HIS A 135 -52.96 10.83 -18.89
N GLY A 136 -52.01 11.69 -19.26
CA GLY A 136 -50.86 12.00 -18.41
C GLY A 136 -49.67 11.13 -18.72
N ASN A 137 -48.50 11.60 -18.28
CA ASN A 137 -47.22 11.06 -18.68
C ASN A 137 -46.66 10.18 -17.56
N ALA A 138 -47.39 9.12 -17.20
CA ALA A 138 -46.99 8.23 -16.11
C ALA A 138 -47.17 6.74 -16.39
N TYR A 139 -46.28 5.95 -15.77
CA TYR A 139 -46.24 4.50 -15.86
C TYR A 139 -45.83 3.83 -14.54
N GLN A 140 -46.05 2.52 -14.45
CA GLN A 140 -45.52 1.62 -13.42
C GLN A 140 -45.08 0.28 -14.02
N LEU A 141 -44.04 -0.28 -13.41
CA LEU A 141 -43.49 -1.61 -13.62
C LEU A 141 -43.75 -2.45 -12.36
N LYS A 142 -44.00 -3.76 -12.51
CA LYS A 142 -44.23 -4.68 -11.38
C LYS A 142 -43.53 -6.03 -11.56
N THR A 143 -42.88 -6.50 -10.50
CA THR A 143 -42.33 -7.86 -10.37
C THR A 143 -42.45 -8.35 -8.91
N ASP A 144 -42.16 -9.63 -8.67
CA ASP A 144 -42.35 -10.31 -7.38
C ASP A 144 -40.98 -10.74 -6.81
N TRP A 145 -40.69 -10.42 -5.54
CA TRP A 145 -39.42 -10.72 -4.84
C TRP A 145 -39.40 -12.16 -4.34
N GLU A 146 -38.31 -12.89 -4.50
CA GLU A 146 -38.37 -14.35 -4.29
C GLU A 146 -38.62 -14.81 -2.85
N TRP A 147 -37.95 -14.24 -1.84
CA TRP A 147 -38.12 -14.67 -0.44
C TRP A 147 -37.80 -13.56 0.59
N ASP A 148 -38.41 -13.74 1.77
CA ASP A 148 -38.20 -13.07 3.07
C ASP A 148 -38.82 -11.67 3.32
N SER A 149 -39.26 -11.47 4.57
CA SER A 149 -40.15 -10.40 5.04
C SER A 149 -39.39 -9.11 5.39
N MET A 150 -38.63 -8.57 4.43
CA MET A 150 -37.91 -7.30 4.63
C MET A 150 -38.72 -6.10 4.09
N ALA A 151 -39.33 -5.36 5.01
CA ALA A 151 -40.14 -4.19 4.70
C ALA A 151 -39.28 -2.99 4.24
N TYR A 152 -39.52 -2.49 3.02
CA TYR A 152 -39.07 -1.15 2.59
C TYR A 152 -40.12 -0.45 1.69
N ILE A 153 -40.08 0.89 1.67
CA ILE A 153 -41.17 1.83 1.32
C ILE A 153 -40.57 2.93 0.42
N ILE A 154 -41.14 3.48 -0.67
CA ILE A 154 -42.46 3.49 -1.35
C ILE A 154 -42.19 3.05 -2.85
N PRO A 155 -43.13 2.79 -3.81
CA PRO A 155 -44.59 2.97 -3.84
C PRO A 155 -45.42 1.73 -4.27
N GLN A 156 -46.45 1.39 -3.49
CA GLN A 156 -47.10 0.07 -3.58
C GLN A 156 -48.59 0.13 -3.93
N THR A 157 -49.01 -0.79 -4.80
CA THR A 157 -50.23 -1.57 -4.58
C THR A 157 -49.90 -3.04 -4.69
N TYR A 158 -50.63 -3.87 -3.94
CA TYR A 158 -50.52 -5.30 -4.07
C TYR A 158 -51.69 -5.83 -4.88
N ALA A 159 -51.38 -6.69 -5.85
CA ALA A 159 -52.37 -7.41 -6.62
C ALA A 159 -52.25 -8.89 -6.24
N SER A 160 -53.32 -9.47 -5.70
CA SER A 160 -53.29 -10.85 -5.19
C SER A 160 -53.31 -11.88 -6.31
N SER A 161 -52.21 -12.61 -6.48
CA SER A 161 -52.19 -14.08 -6.27
C SER A 161 -50.85 -14.68 -6.74
N GLY A 162 -50.39 -15.69 -6.00
CA GLY A 162 -49.12 -16.38 -6.24
C GLY A 162 -48.05 -16.02 -5.22
N ASN A 163 -47.52 -17.03 -4.53
CA ASN A 163 -46.23 -16.92 -3.85
C ASN A 163 -45.18 -16.50 -4.89
N PRO A 164 -44.33 -15.49 -4.63
CA PRO A 164 -43.98 -14.95 -3.31
C PRO A 164 -44.70 -13.64 -2.91
N THR A 165 -44.74 -13.36 -1.61
CA THR A 165 -45.65 -12.38 -0.96
C THR A 165 -45.24 -10.91 -1.01
N LEU A 166 -44.13 -10.54 -1.64
CA LEU A 166 -43.66 -9.16 -1.75
C LEU A 166 -43.52 -8.73 -3.21
N THR A 167 -44.04 -7.55 -3.53
CA THR A 167 -44.06 -7.01 -4.90
C THR A 167 -43.15 -5.78 -4.99
N TYR A 168 -42.24 -5.75 -5.97
CA TYR A 168 -41.50 -4.55 -6.36
C TYR A 168 -42.29 -3.75 -7.39
N ILE A 169 -42.48 -2.45 -7.13
CA ILE A 169 -43.05 -1.51 -8.10
C ILE A 169 -42.10 -0.34 -8.32
N LYS A 170 -41.97 0.09 -9.58
CA LYS A 170 -41.17 1.26 -9.96
C LYS A 170 -41.85 2.02 -11.09
N GLY A 171 -41.77 3.33 -11.06
CA GLY A 171 -42.32 4.20 -12.10
C GLY A 171 -42.49 5.62 -11.58
N ASN A 172 -42.99 6.50 -12.43
CA ASN A 172 -43.23 7.92 -12.11
C ASN A 172 -44.70 8.22 -11.78
N TYR A 173 -45.58 7.22 -11.77
CA TYR A 173 -46.96 7.39 -11.29
C TYR A 173 -46.99 7.72 -9.79
N ASN A 174 -47.71 8.78 -9.44
CA ASN A 174 -47.75 9.32 -8.09
C ASN A 174 -48.69 8.58 -7.12
N GLY A 175 -49.50 7.63 -7.61
CA GLY A 175 -50.42 6.86 -6.75
C GLY A 175 -51.54 7.69 -6.13
N ILE A 176 -52.03 8.73 -6.83
CA ILE A 176 -53.09 9.61 -6.31
C ILE A 176 -54.39 9.45 -7.13
N VAL A 177 -54.36 9.75 -8.43
CA VAL A 177 -55.52 9.58 -9.32
C VAL A 177 -55.14 9.17 -10.73
N ALA A 178 -56.10 8.52 -11.41
CA ALA A 178 -56.10 8.34 -12.86
C ALA A 178 -57.29 9.08 -13.51
N LYS A 179 -57.08 9.60 -14.72
CA LYS A 179 -58.09 10.30 -15.53
C LYS A 179 -58.58 9.43 -16.68
N THR A 180 -59.89 9.45 -16.92
CA THR A 180 -60.47 9.03 -18.19
C THR A 180 -61.54 10.00 -18.69
N GLU A 181 -61.95 9.85 -19.94
CA GLU A 181 -62.97 10.66 -20.60
C GLU A 181 -63.94 9.77 -21.37
N THR A 182 -65.21 10.16 -21.46
CA THR A 182 -66.21 9.49 -22.31
C THR A 182 -67.19 10.53 -22.85
N GLY A 183 -67.21 10.70 -24.18
CA GLY A 183 -67.84 11.86 -24.79
C GLY A 183 -67.20 13.15 -24.26
N SER A 184 -68.01 14.08 -23.78
CA SER A 184 -67.52 15.33 -23.16
C SER A 184 -67.30 15.22 -21.64
N MET A 185 -67.51 14.06 -21.01
CA MET A 185 -67.38 13.90 -19.56
C MET A 185 -65.97 13.43 -19.17
N VAL A 186 -65.35 14.15 -18.24
CA VAL A 186 -64.09 13.79 -17.58
C VAL A 186 -64.39 13.09 -16.25
N TYR A 187 -63.68 12.00 -15.97
CA TYR A 187 -63.76 11.25 -14.72
C TYR A 187 -62.39 11.11 -14.08
N LEU A 188 -62.28 11.48 -12.81
CA LEU A 188 -61.08 11.33 -11.98
C LEU A 188 -61.35 10.31 -10.88
N LEU A 189 -60.53 9.27 -10.81
CA LEU A 189 -60.66 8.18 -9.84
C LEU A 189 -59.46 8.13 -8.90
N ALA A 190 -59.68 7.89 -7.61
CA ALA A 190 -58.63 7.66 -6.62
C ALA A 190 -57.95 6.31 -6.86
N VAL A 191 -56.81 6.35 -7.54
CA VAL A 191 -56.09 5.15 -8.02
C VAL A 191 -54.67 5.16 -7.45
N PRO A 192 -54.37 4.38 -6.40
CA PRO A 192 -53.02 4.27 -5.85
C PRO A 192 -52.01 3.54 -6.74
N SER A 193 -52.45 2.79 -7.77
CA SER A 193 -51.57 2.21 -8.80
C SER A 193 -52.32 1.73 -10.03
N LEU A 194 -51.57 1.63 -11.12
CA LEU A 194 -51.92 1.09 -12.42
C LEU A 194 -51.72 -0.44 -12.52
N ILE A 195 -51.44 -1.14 -11.43
CA ILE A 195 -51.20 -2.59 -11.41
C ILE A 195 -52.42 -3.34 -10.85
N THR A 196 -52.95 -4.29 -11.63
CA THR A 196 -54.13 -5.10 -11.29
C THR A 196 -53.94 -6.57 -11.64
N THR A 197 -54.79 -7.44 -11.08
CA THR A 197 -54.81 -8.90 -11.34
C THR A 197 -55.90 -9.36 -12.30
N GLY A 198 -56.51 -8.47 -13.09
CA GLY A 198 -57.54 -8.87 -14.05
C GLY A 198 -57.79 -7.86 -15.16
N SER A 199 -58.23 -8.36 -16.32
CA SER A 199 -58.62 -7.56 -17.47
C SER A 199 -60.11 -7.21 -17.44
N GLY A 200 -60.46 -5.92 -17.42
CA GLY A 200 -61.86 -5.51 -17.50
C GLY A 200 -62.12 -4.06 -17.08
N ALA A 201 -63.40 -3.70 -17.09
CA ALA A 201 -63.87 -2.43 -16.55
C ALA A 201 -63.79 -2.40 -15.01
N LEU A 202 -63.42 -1.24 -14.47
CA LEU A 202 -63.51 -0.95 -13.04
C LEU A 202 -64.98 -0.81 -12.64
N ASP A 203 -65.53 -1.89 -12.09
CA ASP A 203 -66.72 -1.85 -11.27
C ASP A 203 -66.34 -1.31 -9.88
N PRO A 204 -66.80 -0.10 -9.48
CA PRO A 204 -66.47 0.46 -8.17
C PRO A 204 -66.85 -0.47 -7.01
N ALA A 205 -67.91 -1.28 -7.16
CA ALA A 205 -68.38 -2.22 -6.15
C ALA A 205 -67.50 -3.48 -6.00
N LYS A 206 -66.56 -3.72 -6.93
CA LYS A 206 -65.69 -4.91 -6.94
C LYS A 206 -64.19 -4.57 -6.95
N PHE A 207 -63.82 -3.29 -6.97
CA PHE A 207 -62.42 -2.87 -7.11
C PHE A 207 -61.67 -2.93 -5.76
N LEU A 208 -61.26 -4.13 -5.37
CA LEU A 208 -60.41 -4.38 -4.20
C LEU A 208 -58.94 -4.10 -4.51
N ILE A 209 -58.46 -2.93 -4.09
CA ILE A 209 -57.04 -2.59 -4.12
C ILE A 209 -56.38 -3.07 -2.83
N HIS A 210 -55.78 -4.26 -2.87
CA HIS A 210 -55.21 -4.87 -1.67
C HIS A 210 -53.99 -4.05 -1.17
N GLY A 211 -54.10 -3.53 0.05
CA GLY A 211 -53.00 -2.91 0.78
C GLY A 211 -52.75 -3.68 2.07
N GLN A 212 -51.77 -4.59 2.05
CA GLN A 212 -51.26 -5.23 3.26
C GLN A 212 -50.07 -4.42 3.79
N THR A 213 -50.12 -4.06 5.07
CA THR A 213 -48.92 -3.72 5.85
C THR A 213 -48.38 -4.99 6.53
N ASN A 214 -47.16 -4.95 7.06
CA ASN A 214 -46.44 -6.10 7.65
C ASN A 214 -47.03 -6.58 9.00
N SER A 215 -48.34 -6.60 9.16
CA SER A 215 -49.03 -6.90 10.42
C SER A 215 -50.38 -7.61 10.23
N GLY A 216 -50.54 -8.37 9.13
CA GLY A 216 -51.59 -9.39 8.98
C GLY A 216 -53.05 -8.89 9.02
N GLY A 217 -53.27 -7.59 8.87
CA GLY A 217 -54.59 -6.98 8.95
C GLY A 217 -55.14 -6.61 7.57
N LEU A 218 -56.31 -7.17 7.22
CA LEU A 218 -57.10 -6.71 6.07
C LEU A 218 -57.70 -5.33 6.38
N ALA A 219 -56.92 -4.27 6.17
CA ALA A 219 -57.42 -2.90 6.22
C ALA A 219 -58.22 -2.61 4.93
N ASN A 220 -59.50 -2.27 5.07
CA ASN A 220 -60.41 -2.07 3.94
C ASN A 220 -59.84 -1.07 2.92
N ALA A 221 -59.63 -1.55 1.70
CA ALA A 221 -59.38 -0.70 0.54
C ALA A 221 -60.52 0.30 0.36
N VAL A 222 -60.22 1.46 -0.23
CA VAL A 222 -61.14 2.57 -0.55
C VAL A 222 -62.57 2.06 -0.79
N ILE A 223 -63.51 2.41 0.11
CA ILE A 223 -64.90 1.96 0.02
C ILE A 223 -65.44 2.32 -1.37
N ALA A 224 -66.05 1.35 -2.06
CA ALA A 224 -66.58 1.44 -3.43
C ALA A 224 -67.21 2.80 -3.82
N SER A 225 -67.99 3.38 -2.91
CA SER A 225 -68.68 4.67 -3.06
C SER A 225 -67.78 5.90 -3.09
N LYS A 226 -66.46 5.75 -2.93
CA LYS A 226 -65.46 6.83 -2.85
C LYS A 226 -64.37 6.74 -3.93
N LEU A 227 -64.47 5.77 -4.84
CA LEU A 227 -63.47 5.59 -5.91
C LEU A 227 -63.50 6.76 -6.92
N LEU A 228 -64.69 7.22 -7.31
CA LEU A 228 -64.86 8.42 -8.11
C LEU A 228 -64.70 9.65 -7.22
N VAL A 229 -63.70 10.49 -7.51
CA VAL A 229 -63.39 11.69 -6.74
C VAL A 229 -63.81 12.99 -7.44
N TYR A 230 -63.97 12.98 -8.76
CA TYR A 230 -64.55 14.10 -9.52
C TYR A 230 -65.09 13.63 -10.87
N SER A 231 -66.20 14.23 -11.30
CA SER A 231 -66.74 14.07 -12.66
C SER A 231 -67.43 15.35 -13.14
N SER A 232 -67.01 15.89 -14.28
CA SER A 232 -67.64 17.07 -14.90
C SER A 232 -67.33 17.13 -16.41
N GLY A 233 -67.74 18.20 -17.10
CA GLY A 233 -67.39 18.43 -18.51
C GLY A 233 -65.96 18.92 -18.76
N SER A 234 -65.15 19.10 -17.71
CA SER A 234 -63.77 19.60 -17.80
C SER A 234 -62.92 19.10 -16.61
N LEU A 235 -61.66 19.54 -16.49
CA LEU A 235 -60.89 19.35 -15.26
C LEU A 235 -61.18 20.48 -14.25
N PRO A 236 -60.99 20.26 -12.93
CA PRO A 236 -61.22 21.27 -11.89
C PRO A 236 -60.62 22.65 -12.25
N SER A 237 -61.53 23.58 -12.53
CA SER A 237 -61.23 24.82 -13.25
C SER A 237 -60.98 26.00 -12.32
N ASN A 238 -61.71 26.03 -11.21
CA ASN A 238 -61.69 27.07 -10.18
C ASN A 238 -61.35 26.48 -8.80
N ASP A 239 -61.08 27.37 -7.85
CA ASP A 239 -60.57 26.99 -6.53
C ASP A 239 -61.60 26.21 -5.71
N THR A 240 -62.90 26.51 -5.84
CA THR A 240 -63.98 25.73 -5.21
C THR A 240 -63.97 24.28 -5.70
N GLU A 241 -63.89 24.05 -7.02
CA GLU A 241 -63.78 22.70 -7.59
C GLU A 241 -62.51 21.97 -7.14
N ARG A 242 -61.37 22.68 -7.02
CA ARG A 242 -60.10 22.11 -6.55
C ARG A 242 -60.15 21.71 -5.08
N ILE A 243 -60.76 22.52 -4.22
CA ILE A 243 -60.95 22.22 -2.79
C ILE A 243 -61.91 21.04 -2.59
N LEU A 244 -63.00 20.99 -3.38
CA LEU A 244 -63.93 19.86 -3.37
C LEU A 244 -63.25 18.55 -3.82
N PHE A 245 -62.45 18.61 -4.89
CA PHE A 245 -61.63 17.49 -5.38
C PHE A 245 -60.56 17.03 -4.37
N ALA A 246 -59.88 17.96 -3.70
CA ALA A 246 -58.94 17.65 -2.63
C ALA A 246 -59.64 16.94 -1.46
N SER A 247 -60.84 17.40 -1.12
CA SER A 247 -61.65 16.84 -0.03
C SER A 247 -62.18 15.45 -0.37
N SER A 248 -62.57 15.19 -1.61
CA SER A 248 -62.99 13.86 -2.06
C SER A 248 -61.82 12.87 -2.15
N ILE A 249 -60.62 13.31 -2.58
CA ILE A 249 -59.39 12.51 -2.49
C ILE A 249 -59.07 12.16 -1.03
N ALA A 250 -59.11 13.15 -0.14
CA ALA A 250 -58.87 12.93 1.28
C ALA A 250 -59.88 11.94 1.89
N LEU A 251 -61.14 12.03 1.48
CA LEU A 251 -62.20 11.11 1.89
C LEU A 251 -62.03 9.70 1.29
N ALA A 252 -61.51 9.58 0.07
CA ALA A 252 -61.24 8.31 -0.60
C ALA A 252 -60.14 7.51 0.13
N TYR A 253 -59.02 8.16 0.45
CA TYR A 253 -57.92 7.52 1.17
C TYR A 253 -58.11 7.43 2.69
N SER A 254 -59.11 8.12 3.28
CA SER A 254 -59.32 8.13 4.73
C SER A 254 -59.57 6.73 5.31
N GLY A 255 -58.94 6.46 6.46
CA GLY A 255 -58.96 5.14 7.10
C GLY A 255 -57.97 4.12 6.53
N THR A 256 -57.19 4.48 5.51
CA THR A 256 -56.12 3.62 4.95
C THR A 256 -54.73 4.12 5.37
N ALA A 257 -53.74 3.22 5.37
CA ALA A 257 -52.33 3.57 5.57
C ALA A 257 -51.71 4.38 4.40
N LEU A 258 -52.48 4.65 3.33
CA LEU A 258 -52.08 5.49 2.21
C LEU A 258 -52.31 6.98 2.50
N ALA A 259 -53.29 7.33 3.35
CA ALA A 259 -53.59 8.72 3.69
C ALA A 259 -52.44 9.45 4.41
N SER A 260 -51.54 8.71 5.06
CA SER A 260 -50.35 9.24 5.75
C SER A 260 -49.07 9.20 4.91
N GLN A 261 -49.10 8.66 3.68
CA GLN A 261 -47.93 8.68 2.79
C GLN A 261 -47.68 10.09 2.27
N SER A 262 -46.41 10.51 2.19
CA SER A 262 -46.04 11.90 1.86
C SER A 262 -46.54 12.37 0.49
N ASN A 263 -46.63 11.48 -0.50
CA ASN A 263 -47.22 11.77 -1.81
C ASN A 263 -48.72 12.10 -1.76
N ILE A 264 -49.46 11.58 -0.77
CA ILE A 264 -50.92 11.77 -0.63
C ILE A 264 -51.21 12.85 0.44
N ALA A 265 -50.59 12.76 1.61
CA ALA A 265 -50.80 13.68 2.73
C ALA A 265 -50.39 15.13 2.41
N SER A 266 -49.21 15.34 1.80
CA SER A 266 -48.74 16.68 1.42
C SER A 266 -49.59 17.26 0.29
N TYR A 267 -50.08 16.42 -0.63
CA TYR A 267 -50.98 16.85 -1.71
C TYR A 267 -52.36 17.29 -1.18
N ILE A 268 -52.97 16.49 -0.30
CA ILE A 268 -54.24 16.85 0.38
C ILE A 268 -54.08 18.16 1.17
N THR A 269 -52.96 18.32 1.87
CA THR A 269 -52.71 19.53 2.67
C THR A 269 -52.57 20.76 1.79
N ALA A 270 -51.77 20.67 0.71
CA ALA A 270 -51.44 21.81 -0.12
C ALA A 270 -52.54 22.22 -1.13
N LEU A 271 -53.54 21.38 -1.39
CA LEU A 271 -54.78 21.81 -2.07
C LEU A 271 -55.83 22.42 -1.13
N ARG A 272 -55.63 22.38 0.19
CA ARG A 272 -56.53 23.00 1.19
C ARG A 272 -56.05 24.38 1.64
N ASP A 273 -54.83 24.79 1.27
CA ASP A 273 -54.33 26.14 1.50
C ASP A 273 -54.60 27.03 0.27
N THR A 274 -55.58 27.92 0.42
CA THR A 274 -55.99 28.89 -0.61
C THR A 274 -55.11 30.14 -0.66
N ASN A 275 -54.25 30.36 0.34
CA ASN A 275 -53.74 31.70 0.65
C ASN A 275 -52.32 31.96 0.14
N THR A 276 -51.63 30.95 -0.38
CA THR A 276 -50.19 31.00 -0.68
C THR A 276 -49.85 30.84 -2.17
N GLY A 277 -50.85 30.77 -3.07
CA GLY A 277 -50.64 30.53 -4.51
C GLY A 277 -50.12 29.12 -4.87
N THR A 278 -49.84 28.30 -3.86
CA THR A 278 -49.35 26.92 -3.95
C THR A 278 -50.32 25.98 -4.67
N MET A 279 -51.62 26.17 -4.46
CA MET A 279 -52.66 25.40 -5.15
C MET A 279 -52.53 25.51 -6.68
N ALA A 280 -52.18 26.67 -7.24
CA ALA A 280 -52.01 26.84 -8.67
C ALA A 280 -50.76 26.14 -9.23
N SER A 281 -49.62 26.20 -8.52
CA SER A 281 -48.36 25.60 -8.96
C SER A 281 -48.37 24.07 -8.84
N LEU A 282 -49.01 23.53 -7.79
CA LEU A 282 -49.21 22.10 -7.61
C LEU A 282 -50.25 21.52 -8.56
N TRP A 283 -51.32 22.27 -8.87
CA TRP A 283 -52.27 21.90 -9.92
C TRP A 283 -51.57 21.77 -11.28
N GLY A 284 -50.67 22.70 -11.62
CA GLY A 284 -49.88 22.66 -12.85
C GLY A 284 -48.97 21.42 -12.97
N LYS A 285 -48.27 21.03 -11.89
CA LYS A 285 -47.45 19.80 -11.89
C LYS A 285 -48.30 18.52 -11.94
N PHE A 286 -49.42 18.50 -11.23
CA PHE A 286 -50.34 17.37 -11.20
C PHE A 286 -51.02 17.12 -12.56
N LEU A 287 -51.40 18.21 -13.24
CA LEU A 287 -51.96 18.20 -14.59
C LEU A 287 -51.08 17.45 -15.60
N SER A 288 -49.76 17.62 -15.56
CA SER A 288 -48.86 17.04 -16.57
C SER A 288 -48.56 15.55 -16.34
N VAL A 289 -48.46 15.11 -15.07
CA VAL A 289 -48.10 13.72 -14.73
C VAL A 289 -49.32 12.80 -14.72
N SER A 290 -50.42 13.20 -14.09
CA SER A 290 -51.58 12.31 -13.85
C SER A 290 -52.79 12.54 -14.78
N LEU A 291 -52.87 13.70 -15.45
CA LEU A 291 -54.09 14.14 -16.14
C LEU A 291 -53.91 14.52 -17.64
N GLY A 292 -52.67 14.70 -18.11
CA GLY A 292 -52.35 14.96 -19.52
C GLY A 292 -52.63 16.39 -20.02
N GLY A 293 -52.62 17.39 -19.13
CA GLY A 293 -52.84 18.80 -19.53
C GLY A 293 -51.60 19.49 -20.10
N SER A 294 -51.78 20.28 -21.17
CA SER A 294 -50.75 21.18 -21.70
C SER A 294 -50.50 22.38 -20.78
N THR A 295 -49.22 22.76 -20.62
CA THR A 295 -48.80 23.84 -19.72
C THR A 295 -49.19 25.23 -20.24
N SER A 296 -50.05 25.95 -19.51
CA SER A 296 -50.23 27.39 -19.71
C SER A 296 -49.26 28.17 -18.81
N THR A 297 -48.43 29.02 -19.43
CA THR A 297 -47.56 30.05 -18.82
C THR A 297 -46.94 29.72 -17.46
N VAL A 298 -45.74 29.13 -17.48
CA VAL A 298 -44.92 28.90 -16.29
C VAL A 298 -44.41 30.24 -15.75
N HIS A 299 -45.04 30.76 -14.69
CA HIS A 299 -44.30 31.51 -13.69
C HIS A 299 -43.54 30.51 -12.82
N THR A 300 -42.21 30.65 -12.77
CA THR A 300 -41.33 29.80 -11.95
C THR A 300 -41.55 30.07 -10.46
N ALA A 301 -42.49 29.34 -9.86
CA ALA A 301 -42.62 29.26 -8.41
C ALA A 301 -41.48 28.41 -7.84
N VAL A 302 -40.68 29.03 -6.97
CA VAL A 302 -39.64 28.34 -6.19
C VAL A 302 -40.34 27.38 -5.22
N ILE A 303 -40.02 26.08 -5.30
CA ILE A 303 -40.41 25.15 -4.25
C ILE A 303 -39.40 25.28 -3.12
N THR A 304 -39.83 25.86 -2.01
CA THR A 304 -39.05 25.90 -0.77
C THR A 304 -39.15 24.54 -0.08
N TYR A 305 -38.23 23.65 -0.44
CA TYR A 305 -37.98 22.44 0.33
C TYR A 305 -37.19 22.79 1.59
N GLN A 306 -37.26 21.96 2.63
CA GLN A 306 -36.37 22.11 3.78
C GLN A 306 -34.95 21.65 3.42
N ASP A 307 -33.99 22.51 3.69
CA ASP A 307 -32.57 22.18 3.67
C ASP A 307 -32.22 21.32 4.89
N CYS A 308 -31.34 20.34 4.70
CA CYS A 308 -30.88 19.47 5.77
C CYS A 308 -29.75 20.16 6.53
N THR A 309 -29.48 19.75 7.77
CA THR A 309 -28.25 20.15 8.47
C THR A 309 -27.29 18.98 8.59
N PHE A 310 -26.01 19.22 8.33
CA PHE A 310 -24.94 18.25 8.53
C PHE A 310 -23.75 18.93 9.20
N ASN A 311 -23.42 18.51 10.43
CA ASN A 311 -22.40 19.15 11.26
C ASN A 311 -22.52 20.69 11.28
N ALA A 312 -23.71 21.17 11.65
CA ALA A 312 -24.13 22.58 11.67
C ALA A 312 -24.06 23.36 10.33
N THR A 313 -23.76 22.69 9.21
CA THR A 313 -23.75 23.30 7.87
C THR A 313 -25.05 22.98 7.13
N PRO A 314 -25.74 23.94 6.50
CA PRO A 314 -26.94 23.66 5.70
C PRO A 314 -26.56 22.98 4.38
N ILE A 315 -27.32 21.94 4.01
CA ILE A 315 -27.21 21.18 2.77
C ILE A 315 -28.52 21.37 1.99
N THR A 316 -28.45 22.03 0.84
CA THR A 316 -29.64 22.37 0.07
C THR A 316 -30.39 21.13 -0.41
N HIS A 317 -31.73 21.17 -0.39
CA HIS A 317 -32.55 20.07 -0.90
C HIS A 317 -32.11 19.59 -2.30
N SER A 318 -32.19 18.27 -2.53
CA SER A 318 -31.71 17.57 -3.74
C SER A 318 -30.21 17.69 -4.02
N THR A 319 -29.43 18.40 -3.19
CA THR A 319 -27.97 18.29 -3.20
C THR A 319 -27.51 17.16 -2.29
N SER A 320 -26.28 16.69 -2.50
CA SER A 320 -25.67 15.66 -1.68
C SER A 320 -24.35 16.15 -1.09
N VAL A 321 -24.08 15.73 0.14
CA VAL A 321 -22.81 15.93 0.83
C VAL A 321 -22.05 14.62 0.95
N THR A 322 -20.73 14.66 0.82
CA THR A 322 -19.87 13.52 1.15
C THR A 322 -19.72 13.43 2.66
N ALA A 323 -20.14 12.32 3.25
CA ALA A 323 -19.94 12.02 4.66
C ALA A 323 -18.97 10.86 4.83
N TYR A 324 -18.31 10.80 5.98
CA TYR A 324 -17.31 9.78 6.32
C TYR A 324 -17.73 8.98 7.55
N GLN A 325 -17.31 7.72 7.59
CA GLN A 325 -17.63 6.80 8.69
C GLN A 325 -16.94 7.17 10.01
N THR A 326 -15.76 7.78 9.94
CA THR A 326 -14.94 8.23 11.08
C THR A 326 -14.37 9.64 10.83
N ALA A 327 -14.02 10.37 11.90
CA ALA A 327 -13.37 11.69 11.82
C ALA A 327 -11.90 11.63 11.36
N SER A 328 -11.22 10.52 11.64
CA SER A 328 -9.91 10.21 11.10
C SER A 328 -9.75 8.72 10.84
N VAL A 329 -8.71 8.36 10.08
CA VAL A 329 -8.21 6.99 9.93
C VAL A 329 -6.69 7.00 10.10
N SER A 330 -6.13 5.92 10.62
CA SER A 330 -4.68 5.79 10.73
C SER A 330 -4.00 5.82 9.35
N PHE A 331 -2.76 6.33 9.31
CA PHE A 331 -1.96 6.44 8.09
C PHE A 331 -1.98 5.16 7.25
N GLY A 332 -2.13 5.31 5.93
CA GLY A 332 -2.18 4.21 4.97
C GLY A 332 -3.58 3.62 4.76
N ASN A 333 -4.54 3.90 5.65
CA ASN A 333 -5.95 3.60 5.40
C ASN A 333 -6.63 4.71 4.60
N THR A 334 -7.70 4.35 3.90
CA THR A 334 -8.53 5.30 3.13
C THR A 334 -9.80 5.63 3.91
N CYS A 335 -10.14 6.92 4.01
CA CYS A 335 -11.40 7.39 4.58
C CYS A 335 -12.60 6.81 3.79
N ILE A 336 -13.38 5.92 4.42
CA ILE A 336 -14.58 5.34 3.80
C ILE A 336 -15.67 6.41 3.77
N SER A 337 -16.15 6.73 2.57
CA SER A 337 -17.13 7.79 2.34
C SER A 337 -18.47 7.24 1.82
N GLN A 338 -19.53 8.00 2.09
CA GLN A 338 -20.89 7.78 1.61
C GLN A 338 -21.43 9.10 1.10
N GLN A 339 -22.07 9.10 -0.08
CA GLN A 339 -22.83 10.27 -0.52
C GLN A 339 -24.18 10.30 0.21
N ARG A 340 -24.45 11.38 0.93
CA ARG A 340 -25.69 11.61 1.68
C ARG A 340 -26.51 12.68 0.98
N THR A 341 -27.68 12.33 0.47
CA THR A 341 -28.57 13.23 -0.28
C THR A 341 -29.60 13.85 0.64
N CYS A 342 -29.78 15.17 0.55
CA CYS A 342 -30.83 15.85 1.29
C CYS A 342 -32.18 15.73 0.55
N THR A 343 -33.15 15.12 1.21
CA THR A 343 -34.53 15.01 0.73
C THR A 343 -35.47 15.60 1.77
N ASP A 344 -35.71 16.91 1.63
CA ASP A 344 -36.72 17.68 2.38
C ASP A 344 -36.56 17.56 3.90
N GLY A 345 -35.51 18.20 4.42
CA GLY A 345 -35.10 18.15 5.82
C GLY A 345 -34.46 16.82 6.28
N THR A 346 -34.60 15.73 5.50
CA THR A 346 -34.07 14.40 5.85
C THR A 346 -32.83 14.05 5.04
N LEU A 347 -31.70 13.80 5.72
CA LEU A 347 -30.42 13.49 5.08
C LEU A 347 -30.17 11.96 5.02
N SER A 348 -30.15 11.37 3.82
CA SER A 348 -30.00 9.92 3.63
C SER A 348 -28.64 9.39 4.13
N GLY A 349 -28.52 8.08 4.40
CA GLY A 349 -27.28 7.46 4.86
C GLY A 349 -27.02 7.58 6.37
N THR A 350 -25.94 6.96 6.86
CA THR A 350 -25.64 6.79 8.30
C THR A 350 -24.33 7.43 8.74
N TYR A 351 -23.47 7.83 7.80
CA TYR A 351 -22.13 8.35 8.12
C TYR A 351 -22.18 9.78 8.70
N THR A 352 -21.50 10.01 9.82
CA THR A 352 -21.71 11.20 10.66
C THR A 352 -20.71 12.32 10.48
N PHE A 353 -19.53 12.07 9.89
CA PHE A 353 -18.43 13.04 9.86
C PHE A 353 -18.37 13.79 8.52
N ALA A 354 -18.24 15.13 8.54
CA ALA A 354 -18.18 15.95 7.33
C ALA A 354 -16.79 15.97 6.67
N ASN A 355 -15.78 15.67 7.46
CA ASN A 355 -14.39 15.51 7.06
C ASN A 355 -13.85 14.21 7.66
N CYS A 356 -12.89 13.62 6.98
CA CYS A 356 -12.05 12.57 7.52
C CYS A 356 -10.60 12.91 7.17
N THR A 357 -9.75 13.03 8.17
CA THR A 357 -8.31 13.19 7.98
C THR A 357 -7.64 11.83 8.03
N VAL A 358 -6.82 11.50 7.03
CA VAL A 358 -5.82 10.46 7.22
C VAL A 358 -4.78 11.03 8.18
N ASP A 359 -4.63 10.41 9.35
CA ASP A 359 -3.67 10.86 10.34
C ASP A 359 -2.27 10.84 9.72
N GLY A 360 -1.48 11.87 10.01
CA GLY A 360 -0.10 11.94 9.55
C GLY A 360 0.68 10.71 10.03
N ALA A 361 1.65 10.26 9.24
CA ALA A 361 2.58 9.26 9.71
C ALA A 361 3.21 9.72 11.03
N THR A 362 3.26 8.85 12.03
CA THR A 362 3.80 9.16 13.36
C THR A 362 5.01 8.26 13.65
N GLY A 363 5.91 8.77 14.47
CA GLY A 363 7.18 8.12 14.78
C GLY A 363 8.34 8.56 13.87
N THR A 364 9.54 8.20 14.28
CA THR A 364 10.81 8.49 13.62
C THR A 364 11.61 7.21 13.46
N PHE A 365 12.56 7.21 12.55
CA PHE A 365 13.63 6.22 12.52
C PHE A 365 14.94 6.89 12.92
N THR A 366 15.83 6.13 13.57
CA THR A 366 17.12 6.60 14.05
C THR A 366 18.19 5.56 13.73
N LEU A 367 19.39 6.05 13.42
CA LEU A 367 20.59 5.25 13.37
C LEU A 367 21.16 5.14 14.79
N SER A 368 21.71 3.98 15.17
CA SER A 368 22.33 3.78 16.48
C SER A 368 23.54 4.71 16.72
N GLN A 369 24.18 5.18 15.64
CA GLN A 369 25.35 6.04 15.66
C GLN A 369 25.28 7.01 14.46
N ALA A 370 25.70 8.27 14.66
CA ALA A 370 25.75 9.30 13.61
C ALA A 370 27.07 9.28 12.80
N SER A 371 28.09 8.62 13.33
CA SER A 371 29.37 8.36 12.67
C SER A 371 29.84 6.95 12.99
N VAL A 372 30.45 6.29 12.01
CA VAL A 372 30.94 4.91 12.10
C VAL A 372 32.19 4.77 11.22
N THR A 373 33.06 3.79 11.47
CA THR A 373 34.21 3.56 10.58
C THR A 373 33.82 2.59 9.45
N GLN A 374 34.47 2.72 8.30
CA GLN A 374 34.29 1.84 7.14
C GLN A 374 34.34 0.35 7.55
N GLY A 375 33.48 -0.48 6.96
CA GLY A 375 33.42 -1.91 7.25
C GLY A 375 32.80 -2.30 8.60
N THR A 376 32.49 -1.36 9.48
CA THR A 376 31.74 -1.64 10.71
C THR A 376 30.23 -1.70 10.45
N SER A 377 29.51 -2.46 11.28
CA SER A 377 28.05 -2.59 11.22
C SER A 377 27.35 -1.50 12.04
N SER A 378 26.17 -1.07 11.60
CA SER A 378 25.30 -0.13 12.33
C SER A 378 23.87 -0.68 12.40
N THR A 379 23.06 -0.24 13.38
CA THR A 379 21.67 -0.67 13.51
C THR A 379 20.69 0.48 13.35
N ILE A 380 19.51 0.16 12.85
CA ILE A 380 18.41 1.09 12.64
C ILE A 380 17.30 0.72 13.63
N SER A 381 16.81 1.71 14.37
CA SER A 381 15.60 1.57 15.19
C SER A 381 14.52 2.50 14.68
N ASN A 382 13.25 2.13 14.87
CA ASN A 382 12.13 2.98 14.50
C ASN A 382 10.93 2.73 15.42
N ASN A 383 10.11 3.75 15.62
CA ASN A 383 8.81 3.65 16.29
C ASN A 383 7.66 4.09 15.36
N CYS A 384 7.82 3.82 14.06
CA CYS A 384 6.92 4.30 13.02
C CYS A 384 5.60 3.52 13.01
N SER A 385 4.50 4.20 12.69
CA SER A 385 3.15 3.60 12.75
C SER A 385 2.95 2.39 11.82
N THR A 386 3.75 2.32 10.75
CA THR A 386 4.15 1.05 10.12
C THR A 386 5.65 1.06 9.89
N ALA A 387 6.32 -0.03 10.27
CA ALA A 387 7.77 -0.15 10.14
C ALA A 387 8.21 -0.15 8.66
N PRO A 388 9.31 0.53 8.30
CA PRO A 388 9.89 0.44 6.96
C PRO A 388 10.23 -1.01 6.56
N THR A 389 9.87 -1.39 5.34
CA THR A 389 10.16 -2.74 4.81
C THR A 389 11.59 -2.88 4.29
N SER A 390 12.24 -1.74 4.00
CA SER A 390 13.58 -1.64 3.45
C SER A 390 14.16 -0.24 3.68
N TYR A 391 15.44 -0.07 3.38
CA TYR A 391 16.15 1.20 3.47
C TYR A 391 17.12 1.32 2.29
N THR A 392 17.37 2.52 1.78
CA THR A 392 18.37 2.83 0.75
C THR A 392 19.54 3.61 1.34
N SER A 393 20.74 3.31 0.87
CA SER A 393 21.95 4.11 1.08
C SER A 393 22.20 5.02 -0.13
N SER A 394 22.89 6.14 0.09
CA SER A 394 23.49 6.94 -0.98
C SER A 394 24.58 6.18 -1.77
N ASP A 395 25.18 5.13 -1.18
CA ASP A 395 25.99 4.16 -1.92
C ASP A 395 25.17 2.88 -2.16
N THR A 396 24.72 2.73 -3.41
CA THR A 396 23.89 1.60 -3.85
C THR A 396 24.65 0.27 -3.96
N ALA A 397 25.98 0.28 -3.87
CA ALA A 397 26.79 -0.93 -4.06
C ALA A 397 26.93 -1.82 -2.81
N VAL A 398 26.60 -1.32 -1.61
CA VAL A 398 27.03 -1.95 -0.34
C VAL A 398 25.88 -2.27 0.64
N ALA A 399 24.80 -1.49 0.66
CA ALA A 399 23.78 -1.60 1.70
C ALA A 399 22.63 -2.58 1.35
N THR A 400 22.88 -3.89 1.39
CA THR A 400 21.79 -4.88 1.51
C THR A 400 21.30 -4.90 2.95
N ILE A 401 20.35 -4.02 3.28
CA ILE A 401 19.88 -3.84 4.66
C ILE A 401 18.91 -4.97 5.02
N ALA A 402 19.41 -5.92 5.82
CA ALA A 402 18.65 -7.08 6.28
C ALA A 402 17.80 -6.69 7.51
N GLY A 403 16.59 -6.20 7.26
CA GLY A 403 15.68 -5.72 8.31
C GLY A 403 16.20 -4.44 8.95
N THR A 404 16.73 -4.54 10.16
CA THR A 404 17.23 -3.41 10.96
C THR A 404 18.76 -3.30 11.05
N THR A 405 19.51 -4.23 10.45
CA THR A 405 20.98 -4.27 10.54
C THR A 405 21.64 -3.89 9.22
N ILE A 406 22.57 -2.93 9.29
CA ILE A 406 23.48 -2.58 8.20
C ILE A 406 24.79 -3.34 8.45
N THR A 407 25.10 -4.32 7.60
CA THR A 407 26.20 -5.28 7.82
C THR A 407 27.57 -4.72 7.48
N THR A 408 27.69 -3.95 6.41
CA THR A 408 28.92 -3.27 5.98
C THR A 408 28.62 -1.88 5.45
N LEU A 409 29.54 -0.95 5.66
CA LEU A 409 29.41 0.44 5.25
C LEU A 409 30.66 0.93 4.52
N SER A 410 30.44 1.62 3.40
CA SER A 410 31.46 2.28 2.60
C SER A 410 31.60 3.75 3.00
N VAL A 411 32.76 4.34 2.70
CA VAL A 411 33.01 5.78 2.90
C VAL A 411 32.14 6.70 2.03
N TRP A 412 31.48 6.15 1.01
CA TRP A 412 30.52 6.86 0.15
C TRP A 412 29.08 6.81 0.68
N THR A 413 28.81 5.99 1.70
CA THR A 413 27.54 6.03 2.42
C THR A 413 27.51 7.29 3.29
N THR A 414 26.74 8.27 2.85
CA THR A 414 26.55 9.57 3.52
C THR A 414 25.14 9.74 4.07
N ASN A 415 24.16 8.97 3.57
CA ASN A 415 22.76 9.09 3.94
C ASN A 415 22.03 7.74 3.88
N ILE A 416 21.22 7.43 4.89
CA ILE A 416 20.30 6.28 4.94
C ILE A 416 18.85 6.78 4.94
N THR A 417 18.05 6.35 3.96
CA THR A 417 16.64 6.76 3.78
C THR A 417 15.71 5.55 3.89
N PRO A 418 14.55 5.63 4.58
CA PRO A 418 13.60 4.53 4.64
C PRO A 418 12.90 4.36 3.30
N VAL A 419 12.63 3.11 2.94
CA VAL A 419 11.97 2.75 1.68
C VAL A 419 10.69 2.00 2.03
N TRP A 420 9.58 2.69 1.81
CA TRP A 420 8.25 2.39 2.35
C TRP A 420 8.20 2.43 3.89
N GLY A 421 6.99 2.32 4.46
CA GLY A 421 6.73 2.55 5.89
C GLY A 421 6.18 3.94 6.20
N ALA A 422 5.62 4.10 7.39
CA ALA A 422 4.90 5.30 7.84
C ALA A 422 5.63 5.97 9.00
N CYS A 423 6.81 6.51 8.73
CA CYS A 423 7.49 7.42 9.63
C CYS A 423 6.99 8.85 9.38
N GLY A 424 6.73 9.61 10.44
CA GLY A 424 6.44 11.06 10.33
C GLY A 424 7.65 11.85 9.85
N ASP A 425 8.84 11.30 10.07
CA ASP A 425 10.10 11.78 9.52
C ASP A 425 10.66 10.78 8.50
N ASN A 426 10.43 11.06 7.21
CA ASN A 426 11.02 10.36 6.07
C ASN A 426 12.33 10.98 5.59
N SER A 427 12.88 11.98 6.31
CA SER A 427 14.15 12.61 5.94
C SER A 427 15.28 11.61 6.12
N GLY A 428 16.10 11.44 5.09
CA GLY A 428 17.29 10.61 5.18
C GLY A 428 18.19 11.04 6.35
N LYS A 429 18.73 10.06 7.08
CA LYS A 429 19.63 10.30 8.22
C LYS A 429 21.06 10.29 7.72
N THR A 430 21.73 11.42 7.88
CA THR A 430 23.16 11.57 7.61
C THR A 430 23.96 10.58 8.46
N LEU A 431 24.88 9.87 7.82
CA LEU A 431 25.81 8.95 8.46
C LEU A 431 27.22 9.28 7.98
N THR A 432 28.09 9.72 8.87
CA THR A 432 29.48 9.99 8.52
C THR A 432 30.30 8.71 8.62
N VAL A 433 30.55 8.05 7.48
CA VAL A 433 31.44 6.88 7.44
C VAL A 433 32.89 7.32 7.27
N THR A 434 33.69 7.21 8.35
CA THR A 434 35.12 7.54 8.32
C THR A 434 35.94 6.38 7.78
N THR A 435 37.02 6.68 7.04
CA THR A 435 38.03 5.68 6.70
C THR A 435 38.67 5.11 7.98
N HIS A 436 39.16 3.88 7.93
CA HIS A 436 40.19 3.47 8.88
C HIS A 436 41.42 4.37 8.73
N GLN A 437 42.01 4.78 9.84
CA GLN A 437 43.14 5.69 9.87
C GLN A 437 43.97 5.38 11.12
N TYR A 438 45.24 5.07 10.90
CA TYR A 438 46.20 4.91 11.97
C TYR A 438 46.41 6.24 12.73
N PRO A 439 46.47 6.25 14.08
CA PRO A 439 46.62 7.50 14.84
C PRO A 439 47.82 8.33 14.38
N TRP A 440 47.64 9.66 14.33
CA TRP A 440 48.62 10.65 13.88
C TRP A 440 49.07 10.58 12.41
N CYS A 441 48.74 9.50 11.68
CA CYS A 441 48.94 9.45 10.24
C CYS A 441 47.86 10.28 9.53
N THR A 442 48.28 11.28 8.75
CA THR A 442 47.37 12.15 7.96
C THR A 442 46.71 11.43 6.78
N THR A 443 47.13 10.21 6.46
CA THR A 443 46.63 9.43 5.32
C THR A 443 45.78 8.25 5.82
N PRO A 444 44.59 8.02 5.27
CA PRO A 444 43.78 6.83 5.54
C PRO A 444 44.49 5.51 5.29
N ASP A 445 44.13 4.48 6.05
CA ASP A 445 44.70 3.14 5.93
C ASP A 445 44.49 2.53 4.55
N ILE A 446 45.48 1.75 4.13
CA ILE A 446 45.62 1.22 2.79
C ILE A 446 45.06 -0.21 2.76
N LEU A 447 43.99 -0.41 2.01
CA LEU A 447 43.42 -1.74 1.78
C LEU A 447 44.34 -2.55 0.85
N VAL A 448 44.81 -3.70 1.32
CA VAL A 448 45.57 -4.69 0.51
C VAL A 448 44.95 -6.06 0.70
N GLY A 449 44.39 -6.60 -0.38
CA GLY A 449 43.50 -7.76 -0.31
C GLY A 449 42.28 -7.44 0.55
N TRP A 450 42.10 -8.17 1.64
CA TRP A 450 41.01 -7.99 2.60
C TRP A 450 41.44 -7.38 3.93
N LYS A 451 42.67 -6.84 4.03
CA LYS A 451 43.22 -6.26 5.27
C LYS A 451 43.61 -4.81 5.09
N TYR A 452 43.39 -4.00 6.13
CA TYR A 452 43.76 -2.58 6.17
C TYR A 452 45.09 -2.39 6.86
N TRP A 453 46.04 -1.78 6.15
CA TRP A 453 47.39 -1.51 6.63
C TRP A 453 47.53 -0.02 6.96
N ALA A 454 48.20 0.31 8.06
CA ALA A 454 48.50 1.69 8.40
C ALA A 454 49.22 2.37 7.23
N ALA A 455 48.79 3.58 6.83
CA ALA A 455 49.43 4.29 5.71
C ALA A 455 50.82 4.84 6.06
N CYS A 456 51.09 5.08 7.35
CA CYS A 456 52.37 5.51 7.87
C CYS A 456 53.10 4.35 8.59
N ASN A 457 54.42 4.46 8.71
CA ASN A 457 55.18 3.70 9.70
C ASN A 457 54.93 4.30 11.09
N VAL A 458 55.17 3.54 12.16
CA VAL A 458 55.06 4.06 13.53
C VAL A 458 56.07 5.21 13.73
N GLY A 459 55.58 6.35 14.23
CA GLY A 459 56.33 7.60 14.35
C GLY A 459 56.29 8.51 13.10
N ALA A 460 55.75 8.06 11.95
CA ALA A 460 55.51 8.92 10.79
C ALA A 460 54.09 9.51 10.81
N THR A 461 53.97 10.77 10.42
CA THR A 461 52.69 11.51 10.31
C THR A 461 52.19 11.62 8.86
N THR A 462 53.04 11.31 7.88
CA THR A 462 52.74 11.35 6.44
C THR A 462 53.32 10.13 5.75
N ILE A 463 52.80 9.78 4.57
CA ILE A 463 53.39 8.71 3.74
C ILE A 463 54.71 9.15 3.12
N SER A 464 55.61 8.20 2.84
CA SER A 464 56.80 8.48 2.03
C SER A 464 56.40 8.89 0.61
N THR A 465 57.02 9.96 0.10
CA THR A 465 56.68 10.60 -1.18
C THR A 465 57.77 10.49 -2.23
N SER A 466 59.03 10.28 -1.83
CA SER A 466 60.16 10.09 -2.74
C SER A 466 60.89 8.76 -2.50
N TYR A 467 61.49 8.26 -3.59
CA TYR A 467 62.42 7.14 -3.59
C TYR A 467 63.85 7.68 -3.46
N ALA A 468 64.50 7.45 -2.32
CA ALA A 468 65.89 7.85 -2.10
C ALA A 468 66.84 6.79 -2.70
N ALA A 469 67.38 7.06 -3.89
CA ALA A 469 68.09 6.07 -4.69
C ALA A 469 69.54 5.78 -4.25
N ASN A 470 70.22 6.74 -3.62
CA ASN A 470 71.65 6.70 -3.33
C ASN A 470 71.93 6.88 -1.83
N ALA A 471 72.82 6.05 -1.28
CA ALA A 471 73.22 6.09 0.14
C ALA A 471 74.33 7.12 0.44
N ASN A 472 74.93 7.72 -0.59
CA ASN A 472 76.07 8.62 -0.48
C ASN A 472 75.70 9.97 -1.13
N ASP A 473 75.85 11.07 -0.39
CA ASP A 473 75.67 12.48 -0.77
C ASP A 473 74.30 12.95 -1.33
N ASN A 474 73.30 13.15 -0.46
CA ASN A 474 72.39 14.32 -0.51
C ASN A 474 71.46 14.41 0.74
N PRO A 475 71.05 15.60 1.23
CA PRO A 475 69.98 15.75 2.22
C PRO A 475 68.55 15.39 1.74
N LEU A 476 68.42 14.64 0.64
CA LEU A 476 67.14 14.21 0.05
C LEU A 476 66.54 12.97 0.74
N VAL A 477 66.98 12.70 1.97
CA VAL A 477 66.55 11.53 2.72
C VAL A 477 65.29 11.91 3.50
N GLU A 478 64.16 11.34 3.10
CA GLU A 478 62.83 11.68 3.66
C GLU A 478 62.86 11.72 5.20
N PRO A 479 62.34 12.79 5.85
CA PRO A 479 62.42 12.96 7.29
C PRO A 479 61.67 11.88 8.07
N GLU A 480 61.91 11.83 9.38
CA GLU A 480 61.24 10.88 10.29
C GLU A 480 59.72 10.89 10.15
N SER A 481 59.13 12.07 9.95
CA SER A 481 57.69 12.26 9.71
C SER A 481 57.12 11.50 8.50
N LYS A 482 57.98 10.87 7.68
CA LYS A 482 57.64 9.99 6.56
C LYS A 482 58.21 8.58 6.66
N ARG A 483 59.36 8.39 7.31
CA ARG A 483 60.02 7.08 7.49
C ARG A 483 59.61 6.33 8.75
N GLY A 484 59.17 7.06 9.78
CA GLY A 484 58.93 6.52 11.12
C GLY A 484 60.22 6.26 11.89
N LYS A 485 60.06 5.92 13.17
CA LYS A 485 61.16 5.61 14.09
C LYS A 485 61.66 4.18 13.88
N TYR A 486 62.85 3.89 14.41
CA TYR A 486 63.37 2.53 14.49
C TYR A 486 63.05 1.92 15.85
N PHE A 487 62.56 0.70 15.82
CA PHE A 487 62.27 -0.08 17.01
C PHE A 487 63.23 -1.25 17.06
N GLN A 488 63.84 -1.48 18.22
CA GLN A 488 64.44 -2.76 18.53
C GLN A 488 63.33 -3.71 18.95
N TRP A 489 63.50 -5.00 18.70
CA TRP A 489 62.45 -5.96 19.02
C TRP A 489 62.56 -6.40 20.47
N TRP A 490 61.47 -6.20 21.24
CA TRP A 490 61.25 -6.36 22.70
C TRP A 490 61.26 -5.04 23.48
N GLU A 491 62.14 -4.11 23.14
CA GLU A 491 62.30 -2.87 23.89
C GLU A 491 61.18 -1.87 23.56
N ASN A 492 60.57 -1.26 24.58
CA ASN A 492 59.69 -0.09 24.44
C ASN A 492 60.47 1.19 24.12
N ILE A 493 61.50 1.06 23.28
CA ILE A 493 62.43 2.11 22.89
C ILE A 493 62.24 2.39 21.41
N ALA A 494 61.96 3.65 21.08
CA ALA A 494 62.06 4.14 19.72
C ALA A 494 63.33 4.98 19.56
N TRP A 495 63.98 4.84 18.40
CA TRP A 495 65.18 5.58 18.04
C TRP A 495 64.89 6.50 16.85
N ASP A 496 65.35 7.74 16.96
CA ASP A 496 65.04 8.81 16.00
C ASP A 496 65.83 8.66 14.70
N TYR A 497 65.43 9.42 13.67
CA TYR A 497 66.00 9.38 12.31
C TYR A 497 67.18 10.34 12.09
N ASP A 498 67.63 11.09 13.10
CA ASP A 498 68.50 12.28 13.06
C ASP A 498 69.80 12.29 12.20
N GLY A 499 70.16 11.20 11.53
CA GLY A 499 71.30 11.08 10.62
C GLY A 499 72.63 10.81 11.33
N GLY A 500 72.64 10.79 12.66
CA GLY A 500 73.79 10.45 13.47
C GLY A 500 74.13 8.95 13.42
N VAL A 501 75.37 8.62 13.05
CA VAL A 501 75.91 7.25 13.10
C VAL A 501 76.00 6.72 14.55
N THR A 502 75.86 7.59 15.56
CA THR A 502 75.99 7.25 16.99
C THR A 502 75.00 8.02 17.87
N SER A 503 73.83 8.43 17.36
CA SER A 503 72.91 9.26 18.15
C SER A 503 72.38 8.53 19.39
N THR A 504 72.42 9.25 20.50
CA THR A 504 71.90 8.84 21.82
C THR A 504 70.40 9.05 21.96
N ASP A 505 69.77 9.61 20.92
CA ASP A 505 68.41 10.11 20.94
C ASP A 505 67.44 8.95 20.73
N ASN A 506 67.23 8.26 21.85
CA ASN A 506 66.19 7.28 22.07
C ASN A 506 65.09 7.86 22.96
N CYS A 507 63.91 7.26 22.92
CA CYS A 507 62.79 7.61 23.77
C CYS A 507 62.08 6.35 24.25
N THR A 508 61.42 6.41 25.41
CA THR A 508 60.46 5.37 25.78
C THR A 508 59.17 5.59 24.99
N TRP A 509 58.86 4.65 24.11
CA TRP A 509 57.67 4.65 23.27
C TRP A 509 56.45 4.16 24.03
N ASP A 510 55.48 5.06 24.20
CA ASP A 510 54.14 4.72 24.66
C ASP A 510 53.27 4.34 23.45
N ARG A 511 52.81 3.09 23.43
CA ARG A 511 51.95 2.55 22.35
C ARG A 511 50.51 3.06 22.39
N ASP A 512 50.02 3.52 23.53
CA ASP A 512 48.62 3.93 23.71
C ASP A 512 48.46 5.42 23.41
N THR A 513 49.44 6.26 23.78
CA THR A 513 49.50 7.66 23.30
C THR A 513 50.18 7.79 21.93
N GLN A 514 50.89 6.76 21.46
CA GLN A 514 51.71 6.78 20.23
C GLN A 514 52.76 7.92 20.25
N SER A 515 53.44 8.07 21.38
CA SER A 515 54.35 9.19 21.63
C SER A 515 55.66 8.77 22.31
N CYS A 516 56.66 9.63 22.20
CA CYS A 516 57.91 9.53 22.93
C CYS A 516 57.81 10.18 24.30
N THR A 517 58.20 9.44 25.34
CA THR A 517 58.49 9.98 26.69
C THR A 517 60.00 10.08 26.91
N THR A 518 60.42 10.78 27.97
CA THR A 518 61.81 11.26 28.19
C THR A 518 62.90 10.21 27.91
N PRO A 519 64.06 10.62 27.34
CA PRO A 519 65.13 9.70 26.95
C PRO A 519 65.66 8.91 28.15
N THR A 520 65.56 7.59 28.07
CA THR A 520 66.02 6.68 29.14
C THR A 520 66.79 5.51 28.55
N LEU A 521 67.99 5.78 28.01
CA LEU A 521 69.14 4.86 28.06
C LEU A 521 70.42 5.55 27.58
N SER A 522 71.50 5.38 28.33
CA SER A 522 72.84 5.82 27.91
C SER A 522 73.48 4.78 26.98
N ALA A 523 73.55 5.11 25.69
CA ALA A 523 74.20 4.38 24.60
C ALA A 523 73.58 3.02 24.20
N TRP A 524 73.86 2.65 22.95
CA TRP A 524 73.42 1.41 22.32
C TRP A 524 74.13 0.20 22.95
N SER A 525 73.40 -0.62 23.71
CA SER A 525 73.95 -1.80 24.38
C SER A 525 73.91 -3.03 23.47
N SER A 526 75.07 -3.41 22.93
CA SER A 526 75.26 -4.68 22.22
C SER A 526 75.02 -5.92 23.10
N THR A 527 74.96 -5.73 24.43
CA THR A 527 74.68 -6.76 25.43
C THR A 527 73.20 -7.17 25.45
N ILE A 528 72.27 -6.40 24.86
CA ILE A 528 70.85 -6.78 24.70
C ILE A 528 70.66 -7.69 23.47
N SER A 529 71.54 -8.68 23.34
CA SER A 529 71.28 -9.86 22.52
C SER A 529 70.49 -10.87 23.36
N ASP A 530 69.53 -11.55 22.75
CA ASP A 530 68.52 -12.40 23.42
C ASP A 530 69.07 -13.74 23.96
N THR A 531 70.33 -13.75 24.41
CA THR A 531 71.00 -14.92 24.99
C THR A 531 70.48 -15.30 26.38
N THR A 532 69.61 -14.47 26.98
CA THR A 532 69.11 -14.66 28.35
C THR A 532 67.64 -15.10 28.47
N SER A 533 66.85 -15.20 27.39
CA SER A 533 65.40 -15.51 27.51
C SER A 533 64.87 -16.70 26.69
N GLY A 534 65.74 -17.58 26.20
CA GLY A 534 65.33 -18.89 25.69
C GLY A 534 64.40 -18.91 24.47
N GLY A 535 64.32 -17.80 23.71
CA GLY A 535 63.57 -17.73 22.44
C GLY A 535 62.09 -17.37 22.54
N ALA A 536 61.57 -17.01 23.73
CA ALA A 536 60.20 -16.50 23.90
C ALA A 536 59.88 -15.35 22.92
N ASN A 537 58.64 -15.21 22.45
CA ASN A 537 58.27 -14.13 21.54
C ASN A 537 57.84 -12.89 22.32
N ARG A 538 58.75 -11.91 22.40
CA ARG A 538 58.63 -10.79 23.33
C ARG A 538 57.86 -9.59 22.82
N TRP A 539 57.27 -9.66 21.62
CA TRP A 539 56.22 -8.70 21.25
C TRP A 539 55.02 -8.80 22.19
N TYR A 540 54.68 -10.04 22.58
CA TYR A 540 53.56 -10.38 23.45
C TYR A 540 53.72 -9.88 24.90
N ASP A 541 54.95 -9.64 25.37
CA ASP A 541 55.27 -9.25 26.76
C ASP A 541 55.49 -7.73 26.95
N TRP A 542 55.32 -6.94 25.88
CA TRP A 542 55.62 -5.50 25.89
C TRP A 542 54.71 -4.75 26.85
N GLY A 543 55.33 -4.00 27.77
CA GLY A 543 54.64 -3.30 28.87
C GLY A 543 54.44 -4.15 30.13
N GLY A 544 54.93 -5.41 30.16
CA GLY A 544 54.93 -6.25 31.36
C GLY A 544 53.55 -6.76 31.79
N THR A 545 52.56 -6.73 30.89
CA THR A 545 51.21 -7.24 31.18
C THR A 545 51.12 -8.74 30.92
N ALA A 546 50.36 -9.47 31.75
CA ALA A 546 50.30 -10.94 31.71
C ALA A 546 49.45 -11.54 30.56
N THR A 547 49.01 -10.70 29.61
CA THR A 547 48.18 -11.10 28.46
C THR A 547 48.98 -10.97 27.17
N PRO A 548 49.07 -12.02 26.32
CA PRO A 548 49.85 -11.95 25.09
C PRO A 548 49.34 -10.85 24.15
N ASP A 549 50.07 -9.73 24.03
CA ASP A 549 49.67 -8.55 23.24
C ASP A 549 50.54 -8.39 21.96
N THR A 550 50.00 -8.74 20.78
CA THR A 550 50.72 -8.61 19.49
C THR A 550 50.88 -7.18 18.98
N ARG A 551 50.40 -6.15 19.70
CA ARG A 551 50.43 -4.76 19.23
C ARG A 551 51.85 -4.23 19.00
N GLY A 552 52.86 -4.64 19.76
CA GLY A 552 54.21 -4.06 19.65
C GLY A 552 54.19 -2.52 19.82
N PRO A 553 54.82 -1.70 18.96
CA PRO A 553 54.68 -0.27 19.08
C PRO A 553 53.37 0.25 18.45
N CYS A 554 52.51 -0.64 17.91
CA CYS A 554 51.26 -0.25 17.26
C CYS A 554 50.18 0.22 18.23
N ALA A 555 49.32 1.10 17.73
CA ALA A 555 48.18 1.62 18.47
C ALA A 555 47.11 0.56 18.75
N LEU A 556 46.17 0.87 19.65
CA LEU A 556 44.98 0.05 19.89
C LEU A 556 44.24 -0.29 18.58
N ASN A 557 43.82 -1.55 18.44
CA ASN A 557 43.22 -2.16 17.24
C ASN A 557 44.15 -2.36 16.03
N TYR A 558 45.47 -2.26 16.22
CA TYR A 558 46.46 -2.62 15.19
C TYR A 558 47.59 -3.47 15.78
N HIS A 559 48.10 -4.46 15.03
CA HIS A 559 49.21 -5.32 15.41
C HIS A 559 50.43 -5.17 14.51
N VAL A 560 51.58 -5.65 15.00
CA VAL A 560 52.75 -5.87 14.14
C VAL A 560 52.45 -7.08 13.24
N PRO A 561 52.56 -6.97 11.90
CA PRO A 561 52.14 -8.03 10.98
C PRO A 561 52.91 -9.32 11.20
N THR A 562 52.21 -10.45 11.18
CA THR A 562 52.83 -11.79 11.20
C THR A 562 53.55 -12.09 9.89
N GLN A 563 54.42 -13.09 9.90
CA GLN A 563 55.15 -13.57 8.72
C GLN A 563 54.19 -13.98 7.58
N SER A 564 53.05 -14.60 7.93
CA SER A 564 52.01 -14.99 6.96
C SER A 564 51.31 -13.77 6.33
N GLU A 565 51.10 -12.71 7.11
CA GLU A 565 50.48 -11.47 6.62
C GLU A 565 51.42 -10.68 5.72
N TRP A 566 52.72 -10.63 6.04
CA TRP A 566 53.73 -10.08 5.14
C TRP A 566 53.83 -10.86 3.83
N ASN A 567 53.82 -12.19 3.90
CA ASN A 567 53.80 -13.05 2.71
C ASN A 567 52.52 -12.88 1.86
N THR A 568 51.39 -12.54 2.50
CA THR A 568 50.13 -12.25 1.80
C THR A 568 50.16 -10.87 1.12
N ALA A 569 50.76 -9.86 1.76
CA ALA A 569 50.84 -8.50 1.21
C ALA A 569 51.90 -8.33 0.10
N TYR A 570 52.98 -9.12 0.14
CA TYR A 570 54.06 -9.07 -0.85
C TYR A 570 54.34 -10.45 -1.46
N THR A 571 53.55 -10.80 -2.47
CA THR A 571 53.74 -12.02 -3.29
C THR A 571 54.68 -11.82 -4.48
N THR A 572 55.01 -10.57 -4.83
CA THR A 572 55.82 -10.23 -6.01
C THR A 572 57.31 -10.10 -5.65
N LEU A 573 58.14 -10.97 -6.21
CA LEU A 573 59.61 -10.82 -6.18
C LEU A 573 60.01 -9.61 -7.05
N GLY A 574 60.81 -8.70 -6.47
CA GLY A 574 61.27 -7.47 -7.14
C GLY A 574 62.39 -6.80 -6.35
N SER A 575 62.63 -5.51 -6.58
CA SER A 575 63.60 -4.70 -5.81
C SER A 575 62.93 -3.86 -4.71
N HIS A 576 63.71 -3.22 -3.86
CA HIS A 576 63.23 -2.20 -2.92
C HIS A 576 62.56 -0.98 -3.59
N ARG A 577 62.84 -0.72 -4.88
CA ARG A 577 62.04 0.25 -5.66
C ARG A 577 60.61 -0.24 -5.84
N ASN A 578 60.40 -1.55 -5.97
CA ASN A 578 59.08 -2.17 -6.08
C ASN A 578 58.28 -2.04 -4.77
N THR A 579 58.92 -2.14 -3.59
CA THR A 579 58.21 -1.92 -2.30
C THR A 579 57.76 -0.47 -2.15
N PHE A 580 58.57 0.49 -2.59
CA PHE A 580 58.19 1.91 -2.55
C PHE A 580 57.06 2.28 -3.54
N ILE A 581 57.06 1.75 -4.77
CA ILE A 581 55.98 2.03 -5.75
C ILE A 581 54.74 1.14 -5.56
N SER A 582 54.79 0.16 -4.66
CA SER A 582 53.64 -0.68 -4.31
C SER A 582 52.54 0.10 -3.58
N THR A 583 51.35 -0.49 -3.47
CA THR A 583 50.20 0.09 -2.76
C THR A 583 50.55 0.56 -1.34
N LEU A 584 51.38 -0.18 -0.60
CA LEU A 584 51.79 0.15 0.79
C LEU A 584 52.86 1.24 0.91
N LYS A 585 53.50 1.63 -0.20
CA LYS A 585 54.53 2.68 -0.28
C LYS A 585 55.62 2.59 0.80
N LEU A 586 56.19 1.40 0.99
CA LEU A 586 57.19 1.16 2.04
C LEU A 586 58.54 1.82 1.69
N PRO A 587 59.02 2.83 2.46
CA PRO A 587 60.32 3.44 2.23
C PRO A 587 61.51 2.50 2.54
N THR A 588 62.64 2.76 1.89
CA THR A 588 63.95 2.22 2.27
C THR A 588 64.61 3.06 3.36
N ALA A 589 64.09 2.90 4.58
CA ALA A 589 64.60 3.58 5.75
C ALA A 589 66.07 3.24 6.05
N GLY A 590 66.54 2.04 5.69
CA GLY A 590 67.79 1.46 6.18
C GLY A 590 67.53 0.68 7.47
N TYR A 591 68.56 0.58 8.32
CA TYR A 591 68.45 -0.03 9.65
C TYR A 591 69.52 0.47 10.62
N ARG A 592 69.23 0.43 11.93
CA ARG A 592 70.24 0.66 12.97
C ARG A 592 70.94 -0.65 13.33
N ALA A 593 72.26 -0.68 13.18
CA ALA A 593 73.07 -1.89 13.33
C ALA A 593 73.17 -2.35 14.79
N ALA A 594 72.87 -3.63 15.04
CA ALA A 594 72.88 -4.24 16.38
C ALA A 594 74.19 -4.11 17.17
N SER A 595 75.33 -3.89 16.50
CA SER A 595 76.64 -3.78 17.14
C SER A 595 76.93 -2.42 17.77
N ASN A 596 76.39 -1.33 17.24
CA ASN A 596 76.79 0.04 17.60
C ASN A 596 75.72 1.13 17.38
N GLY A 597 74.50 0.78 16.97
CA GLY A 597 73.40 1.72 16.73
C GLY A 597 73.49 2.52 15.43
N ALA A 598 74.51 2.29 14.62
CA ALA A 598 74.75 3.01 13.37
C ALA A 598 73.60 2.85 12.39
N LEU A 599 73.02 3.96 11.95
CA LEU A 599 72.01 3.96 10.90
C LEU A 599 72.67 3.76 9.52
N THR A 600 72.47 2.59 8.93
CA THR A 600 73.16 2.13 7.71
C THR A 600 72.19 1.74 6.60
N SER A 601 72.72 1.64 5.38
CA SER A 601 71.99 1.17 4.18
C SER A 601 70.70 1.94 3.83
N GLN A 602 70.62 3.21 4.26
CA GLN A 602 69.52 4.14 3.92
C GLN A 602 69.38 4.22 2.39
N GLY A 603 68.14 4.22 1.89
CA GLY A 603 67.88 4.23 0.44
C GLY A 603 68.05 2.87 -0.25
N SER A 604 69.10 2.12 0.09
CA SER A 604 69.45 0.83 -0.54
C SER A 604 68.86 -0.42 0.15
N TYR A 605 68.35 -0.30 1.38
CA TYR A 605 67.70 -1.37 2.14
C TYR A 605 66.42 -0.89 2.83
N GLY A 606 65.40 -1.74 2.87
CA GLY A 606 64.20 -1.53 3.70
C GLY A 606 63.99 -2.73 4.62
N GLY A 607 63.97 -2.49 5.94
CA GLY A 607 63.71 -3.52 6.95
C GLY A 607 62.47 -3.21 7.77
N TYR A 608 61.54 -4.17 7.83
CA TYR A 608 60.26 -4.05 8.52
C TYR A 608 60.03 -5.24 9.45
N TRP A 609 59.79 -4.99 10.74
CA TRP A 609 59.57 -6.09 11.69
C TRP A 609 58.31 -6.89 11.38
N SER A 610 58.37 -8.18 11.73
CA SER A 610 57.21 -9.04 11.92
C SER A 610 56.96 -9.29 13.41
N SER A 611 55.72 -9.62 13.77
CA SER A 611 55.39 -10.20 15.08
C SER A 611 55.88 -11.63 15.24
N SER A 612 56.21 -12.34 14.16
CA SER A 612 56.67 -13.73 14.21
C SER A 612 58.13 -13.87 14.62
N SER A 613 58.45 -14.89 15.44
CA SER A 613 59.77 -15.10 16.04
C SER A 613 60.49 -16.35 15.56
N TYR A 614 61.83 -16.35 15.54
CA TYR A 614 62.65 -17.55 15.32
C TYR A 614 63.90 -17.59 16.21
N THR A 615 63.78 -18.14 17.42
CA THR A 615 64.85 -18.14 18.44
C THR A 615 65.36 -16.72 18.73
N VAL A 616 66.67 -16.46 18.75
CA VAL A 616 67.30 -15.13 18.92
C VAL A 616 67.21 -14.24 17.67
N TYR A 617 66.63 -14.74 16.58
CA TYR A 617 66.45 -14.01 15.32
C TYR A 617 64.98 -13.65 15.09
N GLY A 618 64.76 -12.56 14.37
CA GLY A 618 63.42 -12.06 14.05
C GLY A 618 63.10 -12.16 12.58
N TYR A 619 61.85 -12.48 12.28
CA TYR A 619 61.37 -12.35 10.92
C TYR A 619 61.21 -10.87 10.57
N ASN A 620 61.77 -10.48 9.43
CA ASN A 620 61.52 -9.19 8.83
C ASN A 620 61.09 -9.34 7.37
N LEU A 621 60.25 -8.41 6.92
CA LEU A 621 60.20 -8.08 5.49
C LEU A 621 61.46 -7.28 5.20
N SER A 622 62.34 -7.82 4.36
CA SER A 622 63.53 -7.13 3.88
C SER A 622 63.43 -6.83 2.39
N SER A 623 63.97 -5.69 1.97
CA SER A 623 64.06 -5.31 0.57
C SER A 623 65.46 -4.77 0.24
N THR A 624 66.00 -5.20 -0.89
CA THR A 624 67.36 -4.93 -1.37
C THR A 624 67.32 -4.43 -2.82
N SER A 625 68.47 -4.12 -3.44
CA SER A 625 68.55 -3.76 -4.87
C SER A 625 68.01 -4.83 -5.83
N THR A 626 68.01 -6.11 -5.42
CA THR A 626 67.69 -7.25 -6.30
C THR A 626 66.52 -8.11 -5.83
N SER A 627 66.13 -8.03 -4.55
CA SER A 627 65.13 -8.91 -3.95
C SER A 627 64.24 -8.21 -2.92
N VAL A 628 63.00 -8.71 -2.79
CA VAL A 628 62.11 -8.45 -1.66
C VAL A 628 61.84 -9.82 -1.03
N VAL A 629 62.13 -9.95 0.25
CA VAL A 629 62.01 -11.20 0.99
C VAL A 629 61.07 -10.95 2.19
N PRO A 630 59.77 -11.32 2.09
CA PRO A 630 58.79 -11.09 3.16
C PRO A 630 58.98 -11.96 4.41
N MET A 631 59.97 -12.86 4.37
CA MET A 631 60.20 -13.91 5.37
C MET A 631 61.70 -14.07 5.66
N ASN A 632 62.46 -12.97 5.74
CA ASN A 632 63.89 -13.05 6.01
C ASN A 632 64.15 -13.24 7.52
N PHE A 633 65.07 -14.14 7.84
CA PHE A 633 65.52 -14.46 9.20
C PHE A 633 67.06 -14.61 9.29
N ASN A 634 67.77 -14.47 8.17
CA ASN A 634 69.21 -14.69 8.12
C ASN A 634 69.93 -13.52 8.80
N ASN A 635 70.54 -13.78 9.96
CA ASN A 635 71.41 -12.87 10.72
C ASN A 635 70.77 -11.58 11.25
N VAL A 636 69.43 -11.47 11.25
CA VAL A 636 68.73 -10.34 11.89
C VAL A 636 68.53 -10.63 13.37
N THR A 637 69.45 -10.13 14.20
CA THR A 637 69.31 -10.17 15.67
C THR A 637 68.16 -9.28 16.15
N ARG A 638 67.49 -9.64 17.25
CA ARG A 638 66.42 -8.81 17.85
C ARG A 638 66.84 -7.37 18.20
N ALA A 639 68.14 -7.19 18.49
CA ALA A 639 68.77 -5.90 18.78
C ALA A 639 68.90 -4.95 17.57
N THR A 640 68.58 -5.38 16.34
CA THR A 640 68.59 -4.50 15.16
C THR A 640 67.45 -3.49 15.23
N GLY A 641 67.67 -2.24 14.84
CA GLY A 641 66.60 -1.25 14.73
C GLY A 641 65.96 -1.25 13.34
N PHE A 642 64.69 -1.62 13.23
CA PHE A 642 63.89 -1.57 11.99
C PHE A 642 62.62 -0.73 12.15
N SER A 643 62.06 -0.27 11.04
CA SER A 643 60.75 0.40 11.03
C SER A 643 59.63 -0.61 11.32
N VAL A 644 58.52 -0.11 11.87
CA VAL A 644 57.30 -0.90 12.04
C VAL A 644 56.18 -0.31 11.19
N ARG A 645 55.49 -1.19 10.47
CA ARG A 645 54.28 -0.91 9.70
C ARG A 645 53.16 -1.71 10.32
N CYS A 646 52.12 -1.06 10.81
CA CYS A 646 51.04 -1.74 11.54
C CYS A 646 49.95 -2.23 10.59
N LEU A 647 49.28 -3.31 10.99
CA LEU A 647 48.14 -3.92 10.31
C LEU A 647 46.94 -3.85 11.24
N LYS A 648 45.73 -3.61 10.71
CA LYS A 648 44.51 -3.57 11.53
C LYS A 648 44.09 -4.99 11.92
N ASN A 649 43.64 -5.14 13.16
CA ASN A 649 43.07 -6.38 13.71
C ASN A 649 41.79 -6.81 12.97
#